data_AF-R5SFU3-F1
#
_entry.id   AF-R5SFU3-F1
#
_cell.length_a   1.000
_cell.length_b   1.000
_cell.length_c   1.000
_cell.angle_alpha   90.00
_cell.angle_beta   90.00
_cell.angle_gamma   90.00
#
_symmetry.space_group_name_H-M   'P 1'
#
loop_
_entity.id
_entity.type
_entity.pdbx_description
1 polymer ?
#
loop_
_entity_poly.entity_id
_entity_poly.type
_entity_poly.pdbx_seq_one_letter_code
_entity_poly.pdbx_strand_id
1 'polypeptide(L)'
;MKRKLLSVLLTLCLAFSLLPTAALADGEGTPALAEVSAAAGTALPAAVDGVITLENGTYVMSEDTTATIKVPNGKNATLDLNGKTLTNKTGEHTIIVENGATLTITGNGIVDNVSHGKGAIVNSGEVTLNGGTFKRSAEKGTYSSNGNGGNSWYTIANYGTMEINTGVTVENAGGYSSMIRNGGDVTADCNLTIEGGNFAGGINTVKNDSFGVLTINGGNFSNTAQYVIMNWNKAEITAGTFRTLDTASAVLFTSAYGGDANTIGKLSISGGEFKHASDTQEMIVDHYDETNKGNAVVTGGKFDADISKYIPTDYVQSADGTVEKLGETNAVAKVGGTYYKTLADAVAAAQDGDTITLLKDAELTSTLNLANNITIDGQGKYTIKAANSFTVGSDNKTYCVLYVSGEVTLKDVTVNGNEKCRVIFCDKGKLTIDGATITNGKAPNFIGGVYMTSSASFEMKSGSITGNKNAKGYQNDEYLQYSSDLWIGANANGALTAINGGTIGNVFVNANAWSASNPGSFTMNGGTVTNLYVEHDANYGATFKYNDGTIEHLYLSKENGNGQSIEVTPVKGVIYNGGVKEQDLVTLTMKYNDGATADSTYNVASGTTITLPTPRRSGYTFNGWYDGSKFYAAGASYTVSATVTLNASWSYISSGSSYDPTYSVSTPSKTEHGTVTVSPKSASKGDTVTVTVKPDSGYVLETLTVTDKNGNELTLKDKGNGKYTFTMPAGKVEVKATFMEDNSMLNFFYDVPNNAYFYEAVKWAVKNGITDGVGNNLFAPEQPCTRAQIVTFLWRAAGSPEPKGAASGMTDVVSGSYYEKAVAWAIENGITTGTTTSTFSPDATCTRAQAVTFLARALKAKAASAAEFSDVPTGSYFADAVAWAAANGVTEGIGGGLFGSDNDCTRGQIVTFLYRAYNK
;
A
#
# COMPACT_ATOMS: atom_id res chain seq x y z
N MET A 1 1.89 -32.15 -27.31
CA MET A 1 1.12 -33.25 -26.66
C MET A 1 1.84 -34.63 -26.64
N LYS A 2 3.10 -34.77 -27.10
CA LYS A 2 3.87 -36.04 -26.99
C LYS A 2 5.08 -35.99 -26.03
N ARG A 3 5.30 -34.88 -25.31
CA ARG A 3 6.31 -34.79 -24.23
C ARG A 3 5.74 -34.99 -22.81
N LYS A 4 4.40 -34.94 -22.66
CA LYS A 4 3.73 -35.21 -21.36
C LYS A 4 3.59 -36.70 -21.04
N LEU A 5 3.85 -37.61 -21.99
CA LEU A 5 3.78 -39.06 -21.73
C LEU A 5 5.09 -39.64 -21.18
N LEU A 6 6.23 -38.98 -21.36
CA LEU A 6 7.52 -39.45 -20.82
C LEU A 6 7.69 -39.05 -19.34
N SER A 7 7.08 -37.94 -18.93
CA SER A 7 7.01 -37.53 -17.53
C SER A 7 6.11 -38.43 -16.68
N VAL A 8 5.12 -39.11 -17.30
CA VAL A 8 4.19 -40.05 -16.66
C VAL A 8 4.79 -41.46 -16.53
N LEU A 9 5.81 -41.80 -17.33
CA LEU A 9 6.54 -43.08 -17.19
C LEU A 9 7.72 -43.00 -16.21
N LEU A 10 8.33 -41.82 -16.02
CA LEU A 10 9.38 -41.64 -15.02
C LEU A 10 8.83 -41.45 -13.59
N THR A 11 7.53 -41.11 -13.48
CA THR A 11 6.77 -41.22 -12.22
C THR A 11 6.51 -42.68 -11.81
N LEU A 12 6.87 -43.67 -12.63
CA LEU A 12 6.72 -45.09 -12.27
C LEU A 12 7.91 -45.64 -11.45
N CYS A 13 8.98 -44.84 -11.28
CA CYS A 13 10.06 -45.12 -10.32
C CYS A 13 9.79 -44.52 -8.92
N LEU A 14 8.57 -44.00 -8.67
CA LEU A 14 8.01 -43.73 -7.34
C LEU A 14 7.58 -45.01 -6.58
N ALA A 15 8.07 -46.17 -7.00
CA ALA A 15 7.77 -47.44 -6.36
C ALA A 15 9.02 -48.00 -5.65
N PHE A 16 9.55 -47.28 -4.66
CA PHE A 16 10.07 -47.87 -3.42
C PHE A 16 10.25 -46.75 -2.37
N SER A 17 9.75 -47.03 -1.18
CA SER A 17 9.88 -46.30 0.09
C SER A 17 9.14 -44.96 0.27
N LEU A 18 7.82 -45.03 0.34
CA LEU A 18 7.06 -44.26 1.33
C LEU A 18 6.02 -45.19 1.96
N LEU A 19 6.23 -45.57 3.22
CA LEU A 19 5.20 -45.66 4.29
C LEU A 19 5.91 -45.88 5.63
N PRO A 20 5.50 -45.19 6.71
CA PRO A 20 5.88 -45.49 8.08
C PRO A 20 4.87 -46.45 8.71
N THR A 21 5.31 -47.55 9.31
CA THR A 21 4.47 -48.29 10.27
C THR A 21 5.31 -49.16 11.19
N ALA A 22 5.18 -48.89 12.48
CA ALA A 22 5.49 -49.83 13.54
C ALA A 22 4.61 -51.08 13.40
N ALA A 23 5.22 -52.26 13.34
CA ALA A 23 4.74 -53.53 13.91
C ALA A 23 5.71 -54.66 13.55
N LEU A 24 6.39 -55.20 14.56
CA LEU A 24 6.91 -56.56 14.50
C LEU A 24 5.72 -57.53 14.41
N ALA A 25 5.70 -58.39 13.39
CA ALA A 25 5.11 -59.72 13.47
C ALA A 25 5.64 -60.60 12.33
N ASP A 26 6.17 -61.74 12.75
CA ASP A 26 6.58 -62.96 12.04
C ASP A 26 6.19 -63.15 10.56
N GLY A 27 7.15 -63.71 9.81
CA GLY A 27 6.84 -64.77 8.85
C GLY A 27 7.12 -64.47 7.37
N GLU A 28 8.14 -65.16 6.88
CA GLU A 28 8.35 -65.63 5.50
C GLU A 28 9.03 -64.72 4.47
N GLY A 29 10.10 -65.29 3.89
CA GLY A 29 10.60 -64.93 2.55
C GLY A 29 12.00 -64.33 2.49
N THR A 30 13.01 -64.92 3.15
CA THR A 30 14.42 -64.61 2.87
C THR A 30 14.73 -64.89 1.39
N PRO A 31 15.13 -63.90 0.57
CA PRO A 31 15.74 -64.18 -0.72
C PRO A 31 17.11 -64.82 -0.46
N ALA A 32 17.42 -65.89 -1.17
CA ALA A 32 18.70 -66.57 -1.07
C ALA A 32 19.87 -65.57 -1.23
N LEU A 33 20.75 -65.54 -0.25
CA LEU A 33 22.03 -64.83 -0.28
C LEU A 33 22.79 -65.27 -1.54
N ALA A 34 23.12 -64.32 -2.42
CA ALA A 34 24.14 -64.56 -3.43
C ALA A 34 25.43 -64.99 -2.71
N GLU A 35 26.01 -66.13 -3.13
CA GLU A 35 27.29 -66.59 -2.60
C GLU A 35 28.34 -65.49 -2.76
N VAL A 36 28.72 -64.87 -1.64
CA VAL A 36 29.86 -63.98 -1.55
C VAL A 36 31.10 -64.86 -1.75
N SER A 37 31.86 -64.63 -2.83
CA SER A 37 33.15 -65.29 -3.06
C SER A 37 34.02 -65.16 -1.82
N ALA A 38 34.63 -66.26 -1.36
CA ALA A 38 35.49 -66.28 -0.18
C ALA A 38 36.50 -65.13 -0.22
N ALA A 39 36.41 -64.24 0.77
CA ALA A 39 37.28 -63.08 0.87
C ALA A 39 38.74 -63.53 0.99
N ALA A 40 39.62 -62.94 0.17
CA ALA A 40 41.05 -63.20 0.23
C ALA A 40 41.65 -62.50 1.46
N GLY A 41 41.98 -63.26 2.51
CA GLY A 41 42.65 -62.75 3.70
C GLY A 41 43.02 -63.87 4.68
N THR A 42 43.82 -63.53 5.69
CA THR A 42 44.17 -64.47 6.77
C THR A 42 43.08 -64.52 7.84
N ALA A 43 42.89 -65.65 8.50
CA ALA A 43 42.02 -65.70 9.68
C ALA A 43 42.53 -64.75 10.78
N LEU A 44 41.62 -64.27 11.65
CA LEU A 44 42.01 -63.48 12.81
C LEU A 44 43.01 -64.24 13.70
N PRO A 45 44.05 -63.57 14.23
CA PRO A 45 44.97 -64.21 15.16
C PRO A 45 44.26 -64.51 16.50
N ALA A 46 44.81 -65.46 17.25
CA ALA A 46 44.29 -65.78 18.58
C ALA A 46 44.38 -64.55 19.50
N ALA A 47 43.33 -64.34 20.30
CA ALA A 47 43.30 -63.25 21.26
C ALA A 47 44.33 -63.48 22.38
N VAL A 48 45.04 -62.42 22.76
CA VAL A 48 45.91 -62.38 23.94
C VAL A 48 45.23 -61.46 24.97
N ASP A 49 44.94 -61.98 26.16
CA ASP A 49 44.19 -61.30 27.22
C ASP A 49 42.83 -60.71 26.79
N GLY A 50 42.21 -61.35 25.79
CA GLY A 50 40.92 -60.91 25.22
C GLY A 50 41.05 -59.81 24.16
N VAL A 51 42.26 -59.51 23.70
CA VAL A 51 42.52 -58.53 22.63
C VAL A 51 43.13 -59.22 21.41
N ILE A 52 42.59 -58.93 20.23
CA ILE A 52 43.16 -59.31 18.94
C ILE A 52 43.84 -58.07 18.36
N THR A 53 45.17 -58.11 18.27
CA THR A 53 45.96 -57.02 17.68
C THR A 53 46.15 -57.29 16.19
N LEU A 54 45.69 -56.36 15.34
CA LEU A 54 45.87 -56.46 13.89
C LEU A 54 47.17 -55.79 13.48
N GLU A 55 47.96 -56.53 12.70
CA GLU A 55 49.18 -56.05 12.05
C GLU A 55 48.85 -55.61 10.61
N ASN A 56 49.87 -55.31 9.81
CA ASN A 56 49.67 -54.98 8.40
C ASN A 56 49.11 -56.19 7.63
N GLY A 57 47.91 -56.06 7.06
CA GLY A 57 47.32 -57.12 6.24
C GLY A 57 45.79 -57.13 6.21
N THR A 58 45.25 -58.16 5.57
CA THR A 58 43.80 -58.38 5.43
C THR A 58 43.38 -59.59 6.26
N TYR A 59 42.41 -59.38 7.13
CA TYR A 59 41.89 -60.37 8.06
C TYR A 59 40.42 -60.67 7.77
N VAL A 60 40.04 -61.94 7.88
CA VAL A 60 38.67 -62.40 7.65
C VAL A 60 38.16 -63.11 8.91
N MET A 61 36.96 -62.74 9.36
CA MET A 61 36.31 -63.44 10.46
C MET A 61 35.82 -64.82 10.02
N SER A 62 36.28 -65.87 10.70
CA SER A 62 35.81 -67.25 10.49
C SER A 62 34.66 -67.63 11.43
N GLU A 63 34.55 -66.95 12.58
CA GLU A 63 33.57 -67.20 13.63
C GLU A 63 33.22 -65.90 14.36
N ASP A 64 32.14 -65.93 15.13
CA ASP A 64 31.78 -64.84 16.03
C ASP A 64 32.81 -64.77 17.17
N THR A 65 33.15 -63.57 17.60
CA THR A 65 34.14 -63.39 18.68
C THR A 65 33.76 -62.25 19.60
N THR A 66 34.26 -62.33 20.83
CA THR A 66 34.10 -61.27 21.84
C THR A 66 35.36 -60.51 22.18
N ALA A 67 36.47 -60.85 21.51
CA ALA A 67 37.73 -60.18 21.71
C ALA A 67 37.69 -58.75 21.18
N THR A 68 38.34 -57.83 21.90
CA THR A 68 38.53 -56.46 21.45
C THR A 68 39.49 -56.45 20.26
N ILE A 69 39.10 -55.86 19.14
CA ILE A 69 40.01 -55.64 18.01
C ILE A 69 40.80 -54.36 18.25
N LYS A 70 42.12 -54.44 18.15
CA LYS A 70 43.02 -53.29 18.29
C LYS A 70 43.92 -53.15 17.07
N VAL A 71 44.00 -51.96 16.50
CA VAL A 71 44.94 -51.60 15.43
C VAL A 71 45.95 -50.59 15.98
N PRO A 72 47.20 -50.99 16.25
CA PRO A 72 48.21 -50.12 16.84
C PRO A 72 48.73 -49.04 15.89
N ASN A 73 49.35 -48.00 16.45
CA ASN A 73 50.04 -46.96 15.70
C ASN A 73 51.01 -47.56 14.63
N GLY A 74 50.95 -47.02 13.41
CA GLY A 74 51.81 -47.41 12.29
C GLY A 74 51.37 -48.69 11.58
N LYS A 75 50.17 -49.21 11.89
CA LYS A 75 49.61 -50.43 11.28
C LYS A 75 48.45 -50.11 10.34
N ASN A 76 48.37 -50.86 9.25
CA ASN A 76 47.36 -50.73 8.20
C ASN A 76 46.67 -52.08 8.01
N ALA A 77 45.45 -52.20 8.50
CA ALA A 77 44.69 -53.44 8.48
C ALA A 77 43.40 -53.33 7.66
N THR A 78 42.97 -54.44 7.09
CA THR A 78 41.61 -54.64 6.58
C THR A 78 40.94 -55.76 7.37
N LEU A 79 39.71 -55.55 7.82
CA LEU A 79 38.89 -56.54 8.51
C LEU A 79 37.62 -56.81 7.69
N ASP A 80 37.50 -58.03 7.17
CA ASP A 80 36.24 -58.52 6.60
C ASP A 80 35.44 -59.26 7.69
N LEU A 81 34.26 -58.71 7.98
CA LEU A 81 33.34 -59.28 8.96
C LEU A 81 32.73 -60.60 8.49
N ASN A 82 32.68 -60.87 7.17
CA ASN A 82 32.25 -62.15 6.59
C ASN A 82 30.93 -62.70 7.17
N GLY A 83 29.96 -61.80 7.42
CA GLY A 83 28.66 -62.13 8.01
C GLY A 83 28.69 -62.58 9.47
N LYS A 84 29.83 -62.43 10.16
CA LYS A 84 30.03 -62.77 11.57
C LYS A 84 29.74 -61.60 12.50
N THR A 85 29.58 -61.91 13.77
CA THR A 85 29.32 -60.95 14.84
C THR A 85 30.55 -60.77 15.73
N LEU A 86 30.94 -59.51 15.92
CA LEU A 86 31.95 -59.07 16.85
C LEU A 86 31.26 -58.31 18.00
N THR A 87 31.24 -58.87 19.20
CA THR A 87 30.58 -58.27 20.38
C THR A 87 31.59 -58.04 21.48
N ASN A 88 31.81 -56.81 21.94
CA ASN A 88 32.86 -56.58 22.94
C ASN A 88 32.74 -57.43 24.22
N LYS A 89 33.89 -57.72 24.81
CA LYS A 89 33.99 -58.16 26.19
C LYS A 89 33.52 -57.06 27.15
N THR A 90 32.82 -57.46 28.21
CA THR A 90 32.27 -56.54 29.22
C THR A 90 33.31 -55.55 29.72
N GLY A 91 32.99 -54.26 29.64
CA GLY A 91 33.85 -53.17 30.10
C GLY A 91 34.90 -52.71 29.09
N GLU A 92 34.93 -53.27 27.89
CA GLU A 92 35.89 -52.90 26.83
C GLU A 92 35.19 -52.28 25.60
N HIS A 93 35.95 -51.61 24.73
CA HIS A 93 35.46 -51.18 23.41
C HIS A 93 35.46 -52.38 22.45
N THR A 94 34.65 -52.36 21.40
CA THR A 94 34.63 -53.48 20.44
C THR A 94 35.82 -53.38 19.47
N ILE A 95 36.07 -52.19 18.91
CA ILE A 95 37.20 -51.89 18.04
C ILE A 95 37.90 -50.61 18.51
N ILE A 96 39.24 -50.65 18.56
CA ILE A 96 40.11 -49.50 18.89
C ILE A 96 41.12 -49.32 17.77
N VAL A 97 41.15 -48.13 17.16
CA VAL A 97 42.13 -47.74 16.13
C VAL A 97 42.97 -46.61 16.69
N GLU A 98 44.26 -46.84 16.90
CA GLU A 98 45.17 -45.85 17.48
C GLU A 98 45.55 -44.76 16.48
N ASN A 99 46.01 -43.62 17.00
CA ASN A 99 46.54 -42.53 16.17
C ASN A 99 47.72 -43.03 15.32
N GLY A 100 47.70 -42.72 14.02
CA GLY A 100 48.67 -43.20 13.04
C GLY A 100 48.41 -44.61 12.50
N ALA A 101 47.26 -45.23 12.81
CA ALA A 101 46.84 -46.51 12.26
C ALA A 101 45.72 -46.32 11.22
N THR A 102 45.59 -47.27 10.28
CA THR A 102 44.49 -47.31 9.30
C THR A 102 43.74 -48.64 9.40
N LEU A 103 42.41 -48.59 9.37
CA LEU A 103 41.52 -49.76 9.34
C LEU A 103 40.44 -49.64 8.28
N THR A 104 40.36 -50.59 7.36
CA THR A 104 39.21 -50.76 6.45
C THR A 104 38.34 -51.91 6.93
N ILE A 105 37.03 -51.69 7.12
CA ILE A 105 36.06 -52.74 7.47
C ILE A 105 35.17 -53.04 6.27
N THR A 106 34.97 -54.33 5.97
CA THR A 106 34.17 -54.84 4.84
C THR A 106 33.24 -55.98 5.29
N GLY A 107 32.34 -56.40 4.40
CA GLY A 107 31.44 -57.55 4.63
C GLY A 107 30.18 -57.22 5.44
N ASN A 108 29.17 -58.11 5.37
CA ASN A 108 27.83 -57.88 5.92
C ASN A 108 27.66 -58.33 7.39
N GLY A 109 28.73 -58.32 8.19
CA GLY A 109 28.66 -58.74 9.59
C GLY A 109 28.20 -57.65 10.55
N ILE A 110 28.25 -57.95 11.85
CA ILE A 110 27.77 -57.07 12.92
C ILE A 110 28.93 -56.74 13.86
N VAL A 111 29.10 -55.45 14.18
CA VAL A 111 29.95 -54.97 15.27
C VAL A 111 29.06 -54.39 16.34
N ASP A 112 28.95 -55.09 17.47
CA ASP A 112 28.06 -54.74 18.56
C ASP A 112 28.85 -54.32 19.81
N ASN A 113 28.36 -53.31 20.52
CA ASN A 113 28.85 -52.97 21.84
C ASN A 113 27.73 -53.05 22.89
N VAL A 114 27.95 -53.89 23.91
CA VAL A 114 27.01 -54.15 24.99
C VAL A 114 27.45 -53.54 26.34
N SER A 115 28.49 -52.71 26.35
CA SER A 115 29.07 -52.13 27.58
C SER A 115 28.85 -50.63 27.73
N HIS A 116 28.65 -50.20 28.98
CA HIS A 116 28.46 -48.80 29.34
C HIS A 116 29.75 -48.00 29.22
N GLY A 117 29.66 -46.78 28.67
CA GLY A 117 30.82 -45.91 28.46
C GLY A 117 31.83 -46.45 27.44
N LYS A 118 31.42 -47.41 26.60
CA LYS A 118 32.23 -48.08 25.56
C LYS A 118 31.53 -48.02 24.22
N GLY A 119 32.26 -48.22 23.13
CA GLY A 119 31.80 -47.95 21.77
C GLY A 119 32.07 -49.11 20.85
N ALA A 120 31.29 -49.25 19.79
CA ALA A 120 31.53 -50.25 18.75
C ALA A 120 32.83 -49.93 18.00
N ILE A 121 33.08 -48.64 17.74
CA ILE A 121 34.36 -48.17 17.22
C ILE A 121 34.82 -46.95 18.01
N VAL A 122 36.08 -46.97 18.46
CA VAL A 122 36.82 -45.78 18.89
C VAL A 122 37.98 -45.57 17.93
N ASN A 123 37.89 -44.51 17.14
CA ASN A 123 38.90 -44.18 16.13
C ASN A 123 39.72 -42.97 16.55
N SER A 124 41.04 -43.11 16.62
CA SER A 124 41.99 -41.99 16.70
C SER A 124 42.94 -41.94 15.49
N GLY A 125 42.83 -42.89 14.56
CA GLY A 125 43.59 -42.96 13.30
C GLY A 125 42.67 -42.73 12.10
N GLU A 126 42.78 -43.59 11.09
CA GLU A 126 41.98 -43.54 9.86
C GLU A 126 41.10 -44.79 9.72
N VAL A 127 39.79 -44.63 9.51
CA VAL A 127 38.86 -45.75 9.35
C VAL A 127 38.00 -45.60 8.11
N THR A 128 37.87 -46.65 7.31
CA THR A 128 36.92 -46.72 6.20
C THR A 128 35.94 -47.87 6.42
N LEU A 129 34.64 -47.59 6.40
CA LEU A 129 33.57 -48.59 6.55
C LEU A 129 32.90 -48.84 5.19
N ASN A 130 33.06 -50.04 4.65
CA ASN A 130 32.53 -50.45 3.33
C ASN A 130 31.39 -51.48 3.42
N GLY A 131 30.85 -51.70 4.63
CA GLY A 131 29.75 -52.62 4.88
C GLY A 131 29.61 -52.96 6.36
N GLY A 132 28.53 -53.67 6.68
CA GLY A 132 28.25 -54.18 8.02
C GLY A 132 27.33 -53.29 8.84
N THR A 133 26.90 -53.83 9.99
CA THR A 133 26.01 -53.17 10.94
C THR A 133 26.75 -52.88 12.23
N PHE A 134 26.81 -51.61 12.62
CA PHE A 134 27.47 -51.13 13.84
C PHE A 134 26.41 -50.69 14.82
N LYS A 135 26.33 -51.33 15.98
CA LYS A 135 25.23 -51.08 16.92
C LYS A 135 25.64 -51.18 18.38
N ARG A 136 24.69 -50.80 19.23
CA ARG A 136 24.74 -51.00 20.68
C ARG A 136 23.47 -51.73 21.14
N SER A 137 23.43 -53.04 21.05
CA SER A 137 22.19 -53.81 21.30
C SER A 137 21.72 -53.79 22.76
N ALA A 138 22.62 -53.54 23.71
CA ALA A 138 22.29 -53.42 25.13
C ALA A 138 22.09 -51.97 25.60
N GLU A 139 22.05 -51.01 24.67
CA GLU A 139 21.74 -49.61 24.96
C GLU A 139 20.31 -49.47 25.51
N LYS A 140 20.18 -48.84 26.67
CA LYS A 140 18.88 -48.62 27.33
C LYS A 140 18.74 -47.21 27.90
N GLY A 141 19.64 -46.28 27.54
CA GLY A 141 19.52 -44.89 27.98
C GLY A 141 18.24 -44.27 27.42
N THR A 142 17.44 -43.65 28.27
CA THR A 142 16.31 -42.80 27.84
C THR A 142 16.73 -41.33 27.89
N TYR A 143 16.13 -40.50 27.04
CA TYR A 143 16.37 -39.06 27.12
C TYR A 143 15.80 -38.52 28.44
N SER A 144 16.65 -37.86 29.24
CA SER A 144 16.26 -37.21 30.49
C SER A 144 17.15 -35.99 30.73
N SER A 145 16.54 -34.86 31.08
CA SER A 145 17.26 -33.65 31.48
C SER A 145 18.02 -33.81 32.81
N ASN A 146 17.70 -34.84 33.60
CA ASN A 146 18.13 -34.98 35.00
C ASN A 146 19.03 -36.20 35.29
N GLY A 147 19.46 -36.99 34.28
CA GLY A 147 20.44 -38.07 34.50
C GLY A 147 20.46 -39.19 33.44
N ASN A 148 21.54 -39.97 33.42
CA ASN A 148 21.85 -41.00 32.40
C ASN A 148 21.04 -42.30 32.51
N GLY A 149 20.63 -42.69 33.71
CA GLY A 149 19.67 -43.79 33.96
C GLY A 149 20.04 -45.20 33.46
N GLY A 150 21.11 -45.40 32.66
CA GLY A 150 21.41 -46.71 32.06
C GLY A 150 22.67 -46.78 31.20
N ASN A 151 22.85 -47.92 30.53
CA ASN A 151 23.96 -48.21 29.63
C ASN A 151 23.91 -47.30 28.40
N SER A 152 24.65 -46.18 28.42
CA SER A 152 24.80 -45.30 27.26
C SER A 152 26.25 -44.92 26.91
N TRP A 153 26.52 -44.79 25.61
CA TRP A 153 27.65 -44.08 25.01
C TRP A 153 27.47 -43.99 23.48
N TYR A 154 28.45 -43.41 22.78
CA TYR A 154 28.46 -43.37 21.32
C TYR A 154 28.61 -44.78 20.72
N THR A 155 27.88 -45.08 19.64
CA THR A 155 28.13 -46.28 18.82
C THR A 155 29.48 -46.15 18.13
N ILE A 156 29.74 -44.98 17.54
CA ILE A 156 31.02 -44.62 16.93
C ILE A 156 31.54 -43.34 17.58
N ALA A 157 32.76 -43.38 18.09
CA ALA A 157 33.51 -42.20 18.52
C ALA A 157 34.69 -41.97 17.58
N ASN A 158 34.60 -40.94 16.74
CA ASN A 158 35.63 -40.54 15.80
C ASN A 158 36.43 -39.34 16.35
N TYR A 159 37.71 -39.58 16.62
CA TYR A 159 38.73 -38.62 17.03
C TYR A 159 39.85 -38.49 15.97
N GLY A 160 39.70 -39.12 14.81
CA GLY A 160 40.64 -39.07 13.68
C GLY A 160 39.91 -38.81 12.37
N THR A 161 40.26 -39.54 11.31
CA THR A 161 39.60 -39.49 10.00
C THR A 161 38.73 -40.73 9.81
N MET A 162 37.50 -40.56 9.36
CA MET A 162 36.59 -41.66 9.07
C MET A 162 35.82 -41.42 7.78
N GLU A 163 35.66 -42.48 6.98
CA GLU A 163 34.80 -42.53 5.80
C GLU A 163 33.77 -43.67 5.98
N ILE A 164 32.49 -43.37 5.78
CA ILE A 164 31.39 -44.34 5.86
C ILE A 164 30.73 -44.43 4.49
N ASN A 165 30.88 -45.58 3.84
CA ASN A 165 30.37 -45.83 2.50
C ASN A 165 28.96 -46.42 2.50
N THR A 166 28.33 -46.39 1.32
CA THR A 166 27.00 -46.99 1.11
C THR A 166 26.99 -48.47 1.47
N GLY A 167 25.90 -48.94 2.08
CA GLY A 167 25.77 -50.34 2.54
C GLY A 167 26.13 -50.55 4.02
N VAL A 168 26.62 -49.51 4.70
CA VAL A 168 26.80 -49.49 6.16
C VAL A 168 25.49 -49.13 6.86
N THR A 169 25.23 -49.80 7.97
CA THR A 169 24.14 -49.47 8.90
C THR A 169 24.72 -49.13 10.27
N VAL A 170 24.34 -48.00 10.86
CA VAL A 170 24.68 -47.62 12.23
C VAL A 170 23.40 -47.41 13.01
N GLU A 171 23.27 -48.10 14.14
CA GLU A 171 22.06 -48.11 14.95
C GLU A 171 22.35 -47.82 16.42
N ASN A 172 21.44 -47.09 17.05
CA ASN A 172 21.46 -46.83 18.49
C ASN A 172 20.04 -46.60 19.01
N ALA A 173 19.45 -47.62 19.64
CA ALA A 173 18.10 -47.50 20.19
C ALA A 173 17.99 -46.59 21.44
N GLY A 174 19.11 -46.09 21.96
CA GLY A 174 19.16 -45.21 23.11
C GLY A 174 18.78 -43.77 22.78
N GLY A 175 18.33 -43.07 23.81
CA GLY A 175 17.99 -41.64 23.79
C GLY A 175 18.89 -40.77 24.66
N TYR A 176 19.96 -41.29 25.27
CA TYR A 176 20.82 -40.49 26.16
C TYR A 176 22.10 -39.96 25.48
N SER A 177 22.80 -40.79 24.71
CA SER A 177 24.03 -40.39 24.00
C SER A 177 23.78 -40.22 22.51
N SER A 178 24.62 -39.43 21.83
CA SER A 178 24.57 -39.35 20.36
C SER A 178 25.06 -40.67 19.76
N MET A 179 24.60 -41.03 18.58
CA MET A 179 25.00 -42.29 17.95
C MET A 179 26.44 -42.21 17.42
N ILE A 180 26.74 -41.15 16.68
CA ILE A 180 28.10 -40.86 16.18
C ILE A 180 28.59 -39.57 16.84
N ARG A 181 29.81 -39.59 17.39
CA ARG A 181 30.57 -38.37 17.74
C ARG A 181 31.70 -38.19 16.75
N ASN A 182 31.84 -36.98 16.22
CA ASN A 182 33.00 -36.54 15.45
C ASN A 182 33.65 -35.35 16.17
N GLY A 183 34.91 -35.47 16.58
CA GLY A 183 35.61 -34.43 17.35
C GLY A 183 35.33 -34.47 18.86
N GLY A 184 35.59 -33.35 19.55
CA GLY A 184 35.40 -33.19 20.99
C GLY A 184 36.67 -32.73 21.71
N ASP A 185 37.14 -33.53 22.67
CA ASP A 185 38.31 -33.23 23.51
C ASP A 185 39.63 -33.51 22.78
N VAL A 186 39.77 -32.99 21.56
CA VAL A 186 40.92 -33.14 20.66
C VAL A 186 41.56 -31.78 20.38
N THR A 187 42.75 -31.79 19.78
CA THR A 187 43.51 -30.56 19.45
C THR A 187 43.76 -30.38 17.94
N ALA A 188 43.14 -31.23 17.11
CA ALA A 188 43.25 -31.21 15.66
C ALA A 188 41.93 -31.63 15.00
N ASP A 189 41.76 -31.27 13.73
CA ASP A 189 40.54 -31.56 12.97
C ASP A 189 40.26 -33.07 12.88
N CYS A 190 39.03 -33.47 13.22
CA CYS A 190 38.52 -34.83 13.02
C CYS A 190 37.57 -34.85 11.82
N ASN A 191 37.94 -35.58 10.78
CA ASN A 191 37.19 -35.62 9.53
C ASN A 191 36.24 -36.81 9.54
N LEU A 192 34.95 -36.57 9.27
CA LEU A 192 33.96 -37.62 9.03
C LEU A 192 33.30 -37.36 7.68
N THR A 193 33.48 -38.29 6.74
CA THR A 193 32.80 -38.29 5.45
C THR A 193 31.79 -39.43 5.41
N ILE A 194 30.54 -39.12 5.07
CA ILE A 194 29.47 -40.10 4.91
C ILE A 194 29.00 -40.06 3.45
N GLU A 195 29.36 -41.08 2.69
CA GLU A 195 28.93 -41.23 1.29
C GLU A 195 27.51 -41.83 1.18
N GLY A 196 27.09 -42.60 2.19
CA GLY A 196 25.77 -43.22 2.23
C GLY A 196 25.60 -44.16 3.43
N GLY A 197 24.47 -44.87 3.47
CA GLY A 197 24.15 -45.82 4.55
C GLY A 197 22.85 -45.51 5.29
N ASN A 198 22.56 -46.28 6.33
CA ASN A 198 21.38 -46.11 7.19
C ASN A 198 21.81 -45.78 8.62
N PHE A 199 21.26 -44.70 9.18
CA PHE A 199 21.67 -44.13 10.46
C PHE A 199 20.43 -43.88 11.31
N ALA A 200 20.17 -44.77 12.27
CA ALA A 200 18.93 -44.76 13.04
C ALA A 200 19.18 -44.70 14.56
N GLY A 201 18.73 -43.60 15.16
CA GLY A 201 18.64 -43.40 16.60
C GLY A 201 19.76 -42.55 17.18
N GLY A 202 20.02 -42.74 18.48
CA GLY A 202 20.78 -41.83 19.33
C GLY A 202 19.98 -40.56 19.67
N ILE A 203 20.37 -39.88 20.76
CA ILE A 203 19.78 -38.56 21.10
C ILE A 203 19.96 -37.59 19.92
N ASN A 204 21.16 -37.61 19.33
CA ASN A 204 21.47 -37.09 18.02
C ASN A 204 21.99 -38.22 17.13
N THR A 205 21.65 -38.20 15.84
CA THR A 205 22.19 -39.20 14.89
C THR A 205 23.68 -38.96 14.69
N VAL A 206 24.07 -37.72 14.40
CA VAL A 206 25.48 -37.30 14.31
C VAL A 206 25.70 -36.05 15.16
N LYS A 207 26.65 -36.11 16.08
CA LYS A 207 27.18 -34.96 16.80
C LYS A 207 28.56 -34.61 16.24
N ASN A 208 28.63 -33.54 15.46
CA ASN A 208 29.86 -32.91 15.01
C ASN A 208 30.27 -31.87 16.05
N ASP A 209 31.20 -32.25 16.93
CA ASP A 209 31.65 -31.50 18.10
C ASP A 209 32.78 -30.52 17.73
N SER A 210 33.40 -29.88 18.72
CA SER A 210 34.61 -29.05 18.51
C SER A 210 35.67 -29.79 17.70
N PHE A 211 36.33 -29.10 16.77
CA PHE A 211 37.28 -29.66 15.78
C PHE A 211 36.69 -30.68 14.80
N GLY A 212 35.38 -30.96 14.85
CA GLY A 212 34.74 -31.84 13.89
C GLY A 212 34.57 -31.19 12.51
N VAL A 213 34.98 -31.89 11.46
CA VAL A 213 34.69 -31.55 10.06
C VAL A 213 33.85 -32.68 9.46
N LEU A 214 32.59 -32.38 9.17
CA LEU A 214 31.61 -33.34 8.69
C LEU A 214 31.26 -33.06 7.23
N THR A 215 31.31 -34.09 6.38
CA THR A 215 30.81 -34.07 5.00
C THR A 215 29.79 -35.18 4.83
N ILE A 216 28.60 -34.86 4.32
CA ILE A 216 27.53 -35.83 4.04
C ILE A 216 27.14 -35.73 2.57
N ASN A 217 27.40 -36.81 1.82
CA ASN A 217 27.07 -36.96 0.40
C ASN A 217 25.91 -37.92 0.14
N GLY A 218 25.32 -38.49 1.20
CA GLY A 218 24.18 -39.39 1.08
C GLY A 218 23.83 -40.09 2.39
N GLY A 219 22.82 -40.97 2.32
CA GLY A 219 22.37 -41.80 3.44
C GLY A 219 20.99 -41.42 3.97
N ASN A 220 20.49 -42.23 4.90
CA ASN A 220 19.19 -42.06 5.55
C ASN A 220 19.40 -41.86 7.05
N PHE A 221 18.92 -40.75 7.59
CA PHE A 221 19.20 -40.32 8.96
C PHE A 221 17.90 -40.08 9.73
N SER A 222 17.81 -40.67 10.92
CA SER A 222 16.75 -40.40 11.89
C SER A 222 17.26 -40.45 13.32
N ASN A 223 16.76 -39.55 14.18
CA ASN A 223 17.18 -39.44 15.58
C ASN A 223 16.07 -39.81 16.56
N THR A 224 16.43 -39.93 17.85
CA THR A 224 15.48 -40.28 18.92
C THR A 224 14.88 -39.07 19.64
N ALA A 225 15.62 -37.97 19.89
CA ALA A 225 15.12 -36.92 20.80
C ALA A 225 15.61 -35.46 20.60
N GLN A 226 16.86 -35.22 20.18
CA GLN A 226 17.36 -33.86 19.96
C GLN A 226 17.39 -33.55 18.45
N TYR A 227 18.53 -33.75 17.80
CA TYR A 227 18.76 -33.34 16.42
C TYR A 227 19.15 -34.51 15.53
N VAL A 228 18.82 -34.48 14.25
CA VAL A 228 19.40 -35.44 13.31
C VAL A 228 20.89 -35.15 13.17
N ILE A 229 21.24 -33.90 12.82
CA ILE A 229 22.62 -33.43 12.77
C ILE A 229 22.82 -32.30 13.78
N MET A 230 23.73 -32.47 14.72
CA MET A 230 24.16 -31.44 15.68
C MET A 230 25.57 -30.97 15.35
N ASN A 231 25.70 -29.73 14.88
CA ASN A 231 26.97 -29.16 14.44
C ASN A 231 27.48 -28.04 15.35
N TRP A 232 28.72 -28.19 15.84
CA TRP A 232 29.44 -27.19 16.64
C TRP A 232 30.68 -26.62 15.92
N ASN A 233 31.04 -27.17 14.75
CA ASN A 233 32.16 -26.70 13.93
C ASN A 233 31.77 -26.72 12.44
N LYS A 234 32.39 -27.51 11.56
CA LYS A 234 32.11 -27.45 10.11
C LYS A 234 31.28 -28.65 9.64
N ALA A 235 30.17 -28.39 8.97
CA ALA A 235 29.36 -29.42 8.32
C ALA A 235 28.94 -29.00 6.90
N GLU A 236 29.14 -29.90 5.93
CA GLU A 236 28.67 -29.77 4.55
C GLU A 236 27.74 -30.93 4.21
N ILE A 237 26.55 -30.62 3.69
CA ILE A 237 25.53 -31.60 3.30
C ILE A 237 25.19 -31.38 1.82
N THR A 238 25.47 -32.38 0.98
CA THR A 238 25.21 -32.33 -0.47
C THR A 238 24.08 -33.26 -0.91
N ALA A 239 23.75 -34.29 -0.12
CA ALA A 239 22.60 -35.17 -0.33
C ALA A 239 22.25 -35.99 0.93
N GLY A 240 21.20 -36.83 0.84
CA GLY A 240 20.71 -37.69 1.92
C GLY A 240 19.23 -37.41 2.27
N THR A 241 18.66 -38.24 3.14
CA THR A 241 17.34 -38.03 3.72
C THR A 241 17.43 -37.86 5.24
N PHE A 242 16.83 -36.81 5.78
CA PHE A 242 16.94 -36.43 7.19
C PHE A 242 15.54 -36.30 7.76
N ARG A 243 15.20 -37.16 8.70
CA ARG A 243 13.83 -37.27 9.24
C ARG A 243 13.88 -37.31 10.75
N THR A 244 13.17 -36.40 11.39
CA THR A 244 12.97 -36.50 12.84
C THR A 244 11.92 -37.54 13.19
N LEU A 245 11.93 -38.00 14.44
CA LEU A 245 10.77 -38.60 15.10
C LEU A 245 10.00 -37.51 15.86
N ASP A 246 8.74 -37.76 16.25
CA ASP A 246 7.90 -36.79 16.99
C ASP A 246 8.54 -36.25 18.28
N THR A 247 9.42 -37.04 18.87
CA THR A 247 10.16 -36.72 20.10
C THR A 247 11.37 -35.81 19.87
N ALA A 248 11.76 -35.54 18.62
CA ALA A 248 12.89 -34.69 18.29
C ALA A 248 12.62 -33.20 18.54
N SER A 249 13.69 -32.44 18.73
CA SER A 249 13.62 -30.97 18.84
C SER A 249 13.65 -30.29 17.46
N ALA A 250 14.59 -30.70 16.59
CA ALA A 250 14.75 -30.15 15.25
C ALA A 250 15.47 -31.13 14.32
N VAL A 251 15.43 -30.89 13.01
CA VAL A 251 16.19 -31.69 12.04
C VAL A 251 17.68 -31.37 12.15
N LEU A 252 18.01 -30.08 12.08
CA LEU A 252 19.39 -29.59 12.04
C LEU A 252 19.65 -28.60 13.18
N PHE A 253 20.86 -28.67 13.73
CA PHE A 253 21.35 -27.72 14.72
C PHE A 253 22.74 -27.23 14.31
N THR A 254 22.98 -25.93 14.38
CA THR A 254 24.30 -25.32 14.28
C THR A 254 24.44 -24.20 15.30
N SER A 255 25.48 -24.22 16.12
CA SER A 255 25.69 -23.17 17.13
C SER A 255 27.17 -22.89 17.35
N ALA A 256 27.46 -21.81 18.06
CA ALA A 256 28.79 -21.50 18.55
C ALA A 256 28.93 -21.79 20.06
N TYR A 257 30.16 -21.98 20.51
CA TYR A 257 30.55 -21.90 21.91
C TYR A 257 31.82 -21.05 22.01
N GLY A 258 31.66 -19.78 22.39
CA GLY A 258 32.77 -18.81 22.38
C GLY A 258 33.12 -18.33 20.96
N GLY A 259 34.36 -17.82 20.79
CA GLY A 259 34.80 -17.15 19.56
C GLY A 259 35.86 -17.89 18.73
N ASP A 260 36.22 -19.12 19.09
CA ASP A 260 37.25 -19.88 18.35
C ASP A 260 36.68 -20.42 17.02
N ALA A 261 37.49 -20.41 15.96
CA ALA A 261 37.07 -20.90 14.66
C ALA A 261 36.67 -22.39 14.65
N ASN A 262 37.14 -23.17 15.62
CA ASN A 262 36.87 -24.60 15.78
C ASN A 262 35.68 -24.89 16.70
N THR A 263 35.04 -23.84 17.24
CA THR A 263 33.86 -23.92 18.10
C THR A 263 32.70 -23.06 17.60
N ILE A 264 32.78 -22.59 16.35
CA ILE A 264 31.70 -21.87 15.67
C ILE A 264 31.11 -22.76 14.58
N GLY A 265 29.86 -23.17 14.78
CA GLY A 265 29.07 -23.94 13.83
C GLY A 265 28.89 -23.22 12.49
N LYS A 266 29.40 -23.81 11.42
CA LYS A 266 29.20 -23.45 10.01
C LYS A 266 28.57 -24.63 9.29
N LEU A 267 27.31 -24.47 8.92
CA LEU A 267 26.51 -25.48 8.22
C LEU A 267 26.25 -25.00 6.78
N SER A 268 26.70 -25.77 5.79
CA SER A 268 26.43 -25.52 4.37
C SER A 268 25.59 -26.66 3.80
N ILE A 269 24.50 -26.32 3.13
CA ILE A 269 23.57 -27.29 2.54
C ILE A 269 23.39 -26.97 1.05
N SER A 270 23.68 -27.94 0.20
CA SER A 270 23.52 -27.84 -1.26
C SER A 270 22.60 -28.91 -1.84
N GLY A 271 22.14 -29.87 -1.02
CA GLY A 271 21.16 -30.88 -1.42
C GLY A 271 20.65 -31.72 -0.24
N GLY A 272 19.77 -32.69 -0.53
CA GLY A 272 19.12 -33.56 0.45
C GLY A 272 17.62 -33.32 0.59
N GLU A 273 16.92 -34.24 1.27
CA GLU A 273 15.50 -34.14 1.65
C GLU A 273 15.38 -34.08 3.19
N PHE A 274 14.78 -33.01 3.70
CA PHE A 274 14.66 -32.73 5.13
C PHE A 274 13.20 -32.69 5.52
N LYS A 275 12.82 -33.50 6.51
CA LYS A 275 11.43 -33.60 6.99
C LYS A 275 11.34 -33.57 8.50
N HIS A 276 10.49 -32.69 9.01
CA HIS A 276 10.04 -32.75 10.40
C HIS A 276 8.86 -33.72 10.57
N ALA A 277 8.74 -34.32 11.76
CA ALA A 277 7.63 -35.21 12.08
C ALA A 277 6.39 -34.43 12.56
N SER A 278 6.58 -33.22 13.09
CA SER A 278 5.54 -32.33 13.60
C SER A 278 5.88 -30.86 13.30
N ASP A 279 4.85 -30.05 12.99
CA ASP A 279 4.95 -28.61 12.73
C ASP A 279 5.49 -27.80 13.93
N THR A 280 5.51 -28.40 15.13
CA THR A 280 6.10 -27.79 16.33
C THR A 280 7.63 -27.85 16.37
N GLN A 281 8.24 -28.65 15.48
CA GLN A 281 9.68 -28.83 15.41
C GLN A 281 10.28 -27.82 14.45
N GLU A 282 11.41 -27.24 14.84
CA GLU A 282 12.17 -26.37 13.96
C GLU A 282 12.93 -27.20 12.91
N MET A 283 13.13 -26.62 11.72
CA MET A 283 13.94 -27.24 10.69
C MET A 283 15.44 -27.03 10.96
N ILE A 284 15.84 -25.80 11.30
CA ILE A 284 17.22 -25.42 11.60
C ILE A 284 17.24 -24.52 12.83
N VAL A 285 17.87 -25.01 13.90
CA VAL A 285 18.19 -24.23 15.09
C VAL A 285 19.62 -23.70 14.95
N ASP A 286 19.78 -22.39 14.81
CA ASP A 286 21.07 -21.73 14.56
C ASP A 286 21.71 -21.10 15.81
N HIS A 287 21.21 -21.45 17.00
CA HIS A 287 21.69 -20.90 18.25
C HIS A 287 21.42 -21.84 19.43
N TYR A 288 22.35 -21.90 20.38
CA TYR A 288 22.12 -22.51 21.68
C TYR A 288 21.44 -21.52 22.64
N ASP A 289 21.86 -20.26 22.57
CA ASP A 289 21.27 -19.11 23.24
C ASP A 289 21.50 -17.84 22.41
N GLU A 290 20.94 -16.70 22.84
CA GLU A 290 21.06 -15.44 22.11
C GLU A 290 22.51 -14.96 21.88
N THR A 291 23.47 -15.38 22.69
CA THR A 291 24.88 -14.98 22.57
C THR A 291 25.72 -15.97 21.75
N ASN A 292 25.21 -17.19 21.56
CA ASN A 292 25.92 -18.32 20.98
C ASN A 292 25.19 -18.77 19.70
N LYS A 293 25.54 -18.15 18.56
CA LYS A 293 24.91 -18.40 17.26
C LYS A 293 25.89 -19.01 16.26
N GLY A 294 25.43 -20.01 15.53
CA GLY A 294 26.11 -20.57 14.36
C GLY A 294 25.67 -19.85 13.08
N ASN A 295 26.23 -20.29 11.95
CA ASN A 295 25.83 -19.85 10.63
C ASN A 295 25.35 -21.03 9.79
N ALA A 296 24.19 -20.88 9.15
CA ALA A 296 23.65 -21.84 8.19
C ALA A 296 23.42 -21.16 6.84
N VAL A 297 23.85 -21.80 5.76
CA VAL A 297 23.66 -21.33 4.39
C VAL A 297 23.07 -22.46 3.54
N VAL A 298 21.91 -22.20 2.93
CA VAL A 298 21.18 -23.19 2.13
C VAL A 298 21.10 -22.74 0.68
N THR A 299 21.73 -23.53 -0.19
CA THR A 299 21.82 -23.31 -1.65
C THR A 299 21.17 -24.43 -2.47
N GLY A 300 20.64 -25.45 -1.80
CA GLY A 300 19.90 -26.54 -2.43
C GLY A 300 19.25 -27.46 -1.41
N GLY A 301 18.51 -28.46 -1.90
CA GLY A 301 17.77 -29.41 -1.08
C GLY A 301 16.27 -29.13 -1.04
N LYS A 302 15.52 -30.00 -0.36
CA LYS A 302 14.06 -29.92 -0.23
C LYS A 302 13.66 -29.99 1.23
N PHE A 303 12.87 -29.00 1.68
CA PHE A 303 12.47 -28.81 3.06
C PHE A 303 10.95 -28.70 3.16
N ASP A 304 10.33 -29.33 4.15
CA ASP A 304 8.88 -29.22 4.41
C ASP A 304 8.50 -28.04 5.32
N ALA A 305 9.46 -27.18 5.67
CA ALA A 305 9.26 -25.95 6.43
C ALA A 305 9.85 -24.72 5.71
N ASP A 306 9.39 -23.53 6.10
CA ASP A 306 9.98 -22.26 5.64
C ASP A 306 11.38 -22.09 6.25
N ILE A 307 12.40 -22.02 5.38
CA ILE A 307 13.80 -21.81 5.76
C ILE A 307 14.38 -20.55 5.10
N SER A 308 13.52 -19.64 4.66
CA SER A 308 13.90 -18.42 3.92
C SER A 308 14.96 -17.56 4.61
N LYS A 309 15.03 -17.60 5.95
CA LYS A 309 16.08 -16.96 6.77
C LYS A 309 17.51 -17.39 6.38
N TYR A 310 17.68 -18.62 5.90
CA TYR A 310 18.98 -19.24 5.65
C TYR A 310 19.36 -19.32 4.16
N ILE A 311 18.49 -18.80 3.27
CA ILE A 311 18.71 -18.81 1.82
C ILE A 311 19.37 -17.49 1.38
N PRO A 312 20.50 -17.53 0.64
CA PRO A 312 21.08 -16.35 0.03
C PRO A 312 20.14 -15.63 -0.95
N THR A 313 20.36 -14.34 -1.18
CA THR A 313 19.47 -13.51 -2.02
C THR A 313 19.40 -13.93 -3.49
N ASP A 314 20.41 -14.65 -4.00
CA ASP A 314 20.44 -15.20 -5.36
C ASP A 314 19.81 -16.61 -5.49
N TYR A 315 19.11 -17.07 -4.45
CA TYR A 315 18.38 -18.35 -4.40
C TYR A 315 16.93 -18.14 -3.95
N VAL A 316 16.08 -19.15 -4.16
CA VAL A 316 14.66 -19.14 -3.77
C VAL A 316 14.20 -20.51 -3.29
N GLN A 317 13.29 -20.52 -2.31
CA GLN A 317 12.51 -21.71 -1.95
C GLN A 317 11.20 -21.70 -2.75
N SER A 318 10.96 -22.75 -3.54
CA SER A 318 9.69 -22.96 -4.22
C SER A 318 8.61 -23.43 -3.24
N ALA A 319 7.34 -23.35 -3.67
CA ALA A 319 6.19 -23.75 -2.86
C ALA A 319 6.18 -25.24 -2.47
N ASP A 320 6.91 -26.09 -3.19
CA ASP A 320 7.08 -27.51 -2.84
C ASP A 320 8.26 -27.76 -1.89
N GLY A 321 8.94 -26.69 -1.43
CA GLY A 321 10.03 -26.74 -0.47
C GLY A 321 11.43 -26.82 -1.06
N THR A 322 11.57 -26.89 -2.39
CA THR A 322 12.87 -27.01 -3.07
C THR A 322 13.62 -25.67 -3.06
N VAL A 323 14.91 -25.71 -2.71
CA VAL A 323 15.81 -24.55 -2.82
C VAL A 323 16.60 -24.65 -4.10
N GLU A 324 16.60 -23.58 -4.89
CA GLU A 324 17.33 -23.51 -6.15
C GLU A 324 17.81 -22.09 -6.47
N LYS A 325 18.84 -21.99 -7.31
CA LYS A 325 19.39 -20.70 -7.74
C LYS A 325 18.38 -19.95 -8.60
N LEU A 326 18.32 -18.63 -8.44
CA LEU A 326 17.47 -17.78 -9.26
C LEU A 326 17.89 -17.82 -10.74
N GLY A 327 16.89 -17.86 -11.61
CA GLY A 327 17.01 -17.91 -13.07
C GLY A 327 15.69 -17.59 -13.77
N GLU A 328 15.66 -17.77 -15.09
CA GLU A 328 14.54 -17.36 -15.96
C GLU A 328 13.16 -17.93 -15.56
N THR A 329 13.14 -19.14 -14.98
CA THR A 329 11.89 -19.85 -14.67
C THR A 329 11.36 -19.59 -13.27
N ASN A 330 12.21 -19.15 -12.33
CA ASN A 330 11.86 -19.04 -10.92
C ASN A 330 11.89 -17.60 -10.38
N ALA A 331 12.66 -16.70 -10.98
CA ALA A 331 12.73 -15.28 -10.60
C ALA A 331 11.49 -14.47 -10.99
N VAL A 332 11.29 -13.33 -10.33
CA VAL A 332 10.21 -12.38 -10.65
C VAL A 332 10.68 -11.36 -11.68
N ALA A 333 11.93 -10.90 -11.58
CA ALA A 333 12.49 -9.91 -12.47
C ALA A 333 13.99 -10.13 -12.69
N LYS A 334 14.53 -9.52 -13.75
CA LYS A 334 15.97 -9.43 -13.99
C LYS A 334 16.40 -8.03 -14.42
N VAL A 335 17.64 -7.68 -14.12
CA VAL A 335 18.31 -6.47 -14.59
C VAL A 335 19.64 -6.90 -15.22
N GLY A 336 19.80 -6.68 -16.52
CA GLY A 336 20.91 -7.27 -17.28
C GLY A 336 20.91 -8.80 -17.16
N GLY A 337 22.00 -9.36 -16.63
CA GLY A 337 22.16 -10.81 -16.39
C GLY A 337 21.81 -11.28 -14.97
N THR A 338 21.39 -10.38 -14.08
CA THR A 338 21.14 -10.67 -12.66
C THR A 338 19.65 -10.89 -12.40
N TYR A 339 19.30 -11.94 -11.66
CA TYR A 339 17.92 -12.33 -11.35
C TYR A 339 17.53 -11.95 -9.93
N TYR A 340 16.26 -11.59 -9.74
CA TYR A 340 15.74 -11.08 -8.46
C TYR A 340 14.46 -11.82 -8.04
N LYS A 341 14.38 -12.13 -6.74
CA LYS A 341 13.23 -12.80 -6.11
C LYS A 341 11.97 -11.94 -6.15
N THR A 342 12.11 -10.62 -6.01
CA THR A 342 10.99 -9.68 -6.06
C THR A 342 11.27 -8.53 -7.01
N LEU A 343 10.20 -7.86 -7.48
CA LEU A 343 10.34 -6.63 -8.26
C LEU A 343 10.96 -5.49 -7.41
N ALA A 344 10.69 -5.46 -6.11
CA ALA A 344 11.27 -4.44 -5.22
C ALA A 344 12.80 -4.56 -5.14
N ASP A 345 13.33 -5.79 -5.04
CA ASP A 345 14.78 -6.02 -5.04
C ASP A 345 15.42 -5.61 -6.37
N ALA A 346 14.75 -5.88 -7.49
CA ALA A 346 15.21 -5.47 -8.81
C ALA A 346 15.24 -3.94 -8.96
N VAL A 347 14.20 -3.25 -8.49
CA VAL A 347 14.14 -1.77 -8.49
C VAL A 347 15.22 -1.18 -7.60
N ALA A 348 15.48 -1.76 -6.43
CA ALA A 348 16.51 -1.28 -5.52
C ALA A 348 17.93 -1.41 -6.10
N ALA A 349 18.16 -2.42 -6.95
CA ALA A 349 19.44 -2.66 -7.61
C ALA A 349 19.63 -1.88 -8.92
N ALA A 350 18.54 -1.58 -9.63
CA ALA A 350 18.57 -0.91 -10.93
C ALA A 350 19.17 0.50 -10.85
N GLN A 351 20.00 0.85 -11.83
CA GLN A 351 20.61 2.16 -12.00
C GLN A 351 19.89 2.96 -13.09
N ASP A 352 20.21 4.25 -13.21
CA ASP A 352 19.68 5.09 -14.30
C ASP A 352 20.05 4.51 -15.68
N GLY A 353 19.04 4.36 -16.54
CA GLY A 353 19.12 3.75 -17.86
C GLY A 353 18.79 2.25 -17.90
N ASP A 354 18.68 1.58 -16.74
CA ASP A 354 18.44 0.14 -16.72
C ASP A 354 17.02 -0.24 -17.17
N THR A 355 16.92 -1.44 -17.74
CA THR A 355 15.64 -2.11 -18.02
C THR A 355 15.46 -3.29 -17.08
N ILE A 356 14.43 -3.22 -16.25
CA ILE A 356 13.94 -4.30 -15.42
C ILE A 356 12.97 -5.15 -16.26
N THR A 357 13.35 -6.37 -16.58
CA THR A 357 12.49 -7.30 -17.33
C THR A 357 11.72 -8.19 -16.35
N LEU A 358 10.40 -8.15 -16.38
CA LEU A 358 9.56 -9.07 -15.61
C LEU A 358 9.56 -10.46 -16.21
N LEU A 359 9.70 -11.47 -15.36
CA LEU A 359 9.70 -12.90 -15.70
C LEU A 359 8.47 -13.63 -15.16
N LYS A 360 7.77 -13.03 -14.20
CA LYS A 360 6.51 -13.45 -13.60
C LYS A 360 5.67 -12.23 -13.21
N ASP A 361 4.40 -12.47 -12.88
CA ASP A 361 3.57 -11.46 -12.24
C ASP A 361 4.18 -11.03 -10.90
N ALA A 362 4.22 -9.72 -10.65
CA ALA A 362 4.71 -9.13 -9.42
C ALA A 362 3.53 -8.70 -8.55
N GLU A 363 3.33 -9.37 -7.42
CA GLU A 363 2.31 -9.01 -6.44
C GLU A 363 2.95 -8.21 -5.30
N LEU A 364 2.54 -6.96 -5.14
CA LEU A 364 3.09 -6.02 -4.17
C LEU A 364 2.22 -5.98 -2.92
N THR A 365 2.84 -5.92 -1.74
CA THR A 365 2.16 -5.79 -0.45
C THR A 365 2.19 -4.36 0.11
N SER A 366 2.95 -3.47 -0.51
CA SER A 366 3.05 -2.05 -0.21
C SER A 366 3.46 -1.26 -1.46
N THR A 367 3.44 0.07 -1.39
CA THR A 367 3.84 0.94 -2.51
C THR A 367 5.29 0.71 -2.92
N LEU A 368 5.52 0.57 -4.23
CA LEU A 368 6.86 0.50 -4.81
C LEU A 368 7.32 1.89 -5.25
N ASN A 369 8.41 2.37 -4.66
CA ASN A 369 9.03 3.66 -5.00
C ASN A 369 9.98 3.51 -6.19
N LEU A 370 9.75 4.29 -7.24
CA LEU A 370 10.52 4.34 -8.47
C LEU A 370 11.20 5.70 -8.60
N ALA A 371 12.40 5.81 -8.03
CA ALA A 371 13.18 7.06 -7.98
C ALA A 371 14.25 7.18 -9.08
N ASN A 372 14.68 6.06 -9.65
CA ASN A 372 15.70 6.02 -10.71
C ASN A 372 15.07 6.14 -12.09
N ASN A 373 15.89 6.47 -13.09
CA ASN A 373 15.47 6.58 -14.48
C ASN A 373 15.47 5.19 -15.15
N ILE A 374 14.36 4.46 -15.08
CA ILE A 374 14.33 3.02 -15.44
C ILE A 374 13.19 2.66 -16.38
N THR A 375 13.35 1.56 -17.09
CA THR A 375 12.24 0.90 -17.82
C THR A 375 11.81 -0.36 -17.09
N ILE A 376 10.51 -0.54 -16.87
CA ILE A 376 9.95 -1.82 -16.42
C ILE A 376 9.23 -2.46 -17.61
N ASP A 377 9.77 -3.56 -18.12
CA ASP A 377 9.28 -4.28 -19.29
C ASP A 377 8.51 -5.55 -18.86
N GLY A 378 7.20 -5.55 -19.09
CA GLY A 378 6.29 -6.68 -18.82
C GLY A 378 6.21 -7.71 -19.95
N GLN A 379 6.90 -7.47 -21.07
CA GLN A 379 6.97 -8.35 -22.24
C GLN A 379 5.59 -8.69 -22.85
N GLY A 380 4.59 -7.84 -22.63
CA GLY A 380 3.21 -8.03 -23.07
C GLY A 380 2.48 -9.15 -22.34
N LYS A 381 3.07 -9.69 -21.26
CA LYS A 381 2.60 -10.90 -20.60
C LYS A 381 2.35 -10.72 -19.10
N TYR A 382 3.17 -9.91 -18.44
CA TYR A 382 3.24 -9.89 -16.98
C TYR A 382 2.56 -8.68 -16.36
N THR A 383 2.05 -8.90 -15.15
CA THR A 383 1.27 -7.92 -14.39
C THR A 383 1.98 -7.53 -13.10
N ILE A 384 2.00 -6.24 -12.78
CA ILE A 384 2.27 -5.70 -11.45
C ILE A 384 0.92 -5.44 -10.79
N LYS A 385 0.63 -6.04 -9.64
CA LYS A 385 -0.67 -5.89 -8.96
C LYS A 385 -0.51 -5.66 -7.46
N ALA A 386 -1.42 -4.89 -6.88
CA ALA A 386 -1.56 -4.82 -5.42
C ALA A 386 -2.21 -6.10 -4.87
N ALA A 387 -1.60 -6.69 -3.84
CA ALA A 387 -2.15 -7.82 -3.11
C ALA A 387 -3.46 -7.46 -2.38
N ASN A 388 -4.25 -8.46 -2.01
CA ASN A 388 -5.40 -8.22 -1.12
C ASN A 388 -4.98 -7.70 0.27
N SER A 389 -3.80 -8.11 0.73
CA SER A 389 -3.13 -7.67 1.96
C SER A 389 -2.36 -6.35 1.80
N PHE A 390 -2.50 -5.64 0.67
CA PHE A 390 -1.79 -4.39 0.42
C PHE A 390 -2.02 -3.40 1.55
N THR A 391 -0.92 -2.93 2.13
CA THR A 391 -0.90 -1.94 3.20
C THR A 391 -0.80 -0.56 2.57
N VAL A 392 -1.81 0.28 2.83
CA VAL A 392 -1.83 1.67 2.40
C VAL A 392 -1.38 2.56 3.55
N GLY A 393 -0.53 3.54 3.27
CA GLY A 393 -0.12 4.54 4.26
C GLY A 393 -1.12 5.69 4.36
N SER A 394 -0.67 6.82 4.89
CA SER A 394 -1.51 8.00 5.17
C SER A 394 -1.35 9.12 4.14
N ASP A 395 -0.42 8.99 3.20
CA ASP A 395 -0.10 10.03 2.23
C ASP A 395 -0.07 9.52 0.78
N ASN A 396 0.00 10.44 -0.18
CA ASN A 396 0.04 10.12 -1.60
C ASN A 396 1.21 9.20 -2.01
N LYS A 397 2.33 9.24 -1.28
CA LYS A 397 3.54 8.46 -1.58
C LYS A 397 3.41 7.00 -1.17
N THR A 398 2.47 6.73 -0.27
CA THR A 398 2.23 5.42 0.33
C THR A 398 0.82 4.89 0.06
N TYR A 399 0.04 5.60 -0.78
CA TYR A 399 -1.34 5.27 -1.16
C TYR A 399 -1.50 4.95 -2.65
N CYS A 400 -0.47 4.35 -3.27
CA CYS A 400 -0.50 3.92 -4.66
C CYS A 400 0.25 2.60 -4.86
N VAL A 401 0.03 1.89 -5.97
CA VAL A 401 0.84 0.73 -6.33
C VAL A 401 2.26 1.17 -6.64
N LEU A 402 2.39 2.16 -7.54
CA LEU A 402 3.68 2.72 -7.96
C LEU A 402 3.75 4.19 -7.60
N TYR A 403 4.75 4.56 -6.80
CA TYR A 403 5.12 5.94 -6.57
C TYR A 403 6.32 6.30 -7.44
N VAL A 404 6.15 7.22 -8.38
CA VAL A 404 7.15 7.60 -9.37
C VAL A 404 7.73 8.95 -8.99
N SER A 405 9.06 9.02 -8.84
CA SER A 405 9.78 10.27 -8.63
C SER A 405 10.99 10.47 -9.55
N GLY A 406 11.43 9.43 -10.26
CA GLY A 406 12.40 9.50 -11.37
C GLY A 406 11.75 9.52 -12.76
N GLU A 407 12.52 9.22 -13.80
CA GLU A 407 12.03 9.02 -15.17
C GLU A 407 11.74 7.54 -15.46
N VAL A 408 10.47 7.14 -15.35
CA VAL A 408 10.05 5.74 -15.47
C VAL A 408 9.33 5.49 -16.78
N THR A 409 9.73 4.45 -17.49
CA THR A 409 8.96 3.88 -18.62
C THR A 409 8.30 2.56 -18.21
N LEU A 410 6.98 2.49 -18.32
CA LEU A 410 6.23 1.25 -18.20
C LEU A 410 6.01 0.70 -19.61
N LYS A 411 6.72 -0.39 -19.94
CA LYS A 411 6.73 -0.98 -21.27
C LYS A 411 6.01 -2.32 -21.27
N ASP A 412 5.00 -2.47 -22.13
CA ASP A 412 4.26 -3.73 -22.35
C ASP A 412 3.88 -4.47 -21.05
N VAL A 413 3.57 -3.73 -19.98
CA VAL A 413 3.28 -4.27 -18.64
C VAL A 413 1.86 -3.92 -18.24
N THR A 414 1.16 -4.85 -17.58
CA THR A 414 -0.13 -4.53 -16.95
C THR A 414 0.12 -4.06 -15.51
N VAL A 415 -0.46 -2.94 -15.09
CA VAL A 415 -0.39 -2.47 -13.70
C VAL A 415 -1.80 -2.34 -13.14
N ASN A 416 -2.09 -3.13 -12.11
CA ASN A 416 -3.41 -3.23 -11.50
C ASN A 416 -3.39 -2.74 -10.05
N GLY A 417 -4.26 -1.78 -9.75
CA GLY A 417 -4.61 -1.42 -8.38
C GLY A 417 -5.50 -2.45 -7.71
N ASN A 418 -5.92 -2.12 -6.49
CA ASN A 418 -7.02 -2.79 -5.77
C ASN A 418 -8.01 -1.75 -5.21
N GLU A 419 -8.98 -2.22 -4.42
CA GLU A 419 -10.00 -1.35 -3.82
C GLU A 419 -9.52 -0.42 -2.70
N LYS A 420 -8.23 -0.42 -2.39
CA LYS A 420 -7.64 0.30 -1.27
C LYS A 420 -6.75 1.45 -1.73
N CYS A 421 -6.20 1.42 -2.95
CA CYS A 421 -5.18 2.36 -3.38
C CYS A 421 -5.38 2.87 -4.81
N ARG A 422 -4.65 3.94 -5.13
CA ARG A 422 -4.45 4.42 -6.50
C ARG A 422 -3.51 3.47 -7.26
N VAL A 423 -3.53 3.49 -8.59
CA VAL A 423 -2.55 2.70 -9.35
C VAL A 423 -1.20 3.39 -9.35
N ILE A 424 -1.11 4.63 -9.84
CA ILE A 424 0.16 5.36 -9.96
C ILE A 424 0.04 6.78 -9.40
N PHE A 425 1.03 7.18 -8.60
CA PHE A 425 1.26 8.57 -8.21
C PHE A 425 2.62 9.02 -8.72
N CYS A 426 2.69 10.07 -9.54
CA CYS A 426 3.95 10.61 -10.04
C CYS A 426 4.21 12.00 -9.45
N ASP A 427 5.30 12.13 -8.69
CA ASP A 427 5.78 13.37 -8.06
C ASP A 427 7.09 13.84 -8.70
N LYS A 428 7.11 15.00 -9.38
CA LYS A 428 8.32 15.66 -9.94
C LYS A 428 9.09 14.91 -11.05
N GLY A 429 8.80 13.63 -11.27
CA GLY A 429 9.46 12.77 -12.27
C GLY A 429 8.80 12.77 -13.66
N LYS A 430 9.19 11.81 -14.50
CA LYS A 430 8.56 11.53 -15.81
C LYS A 430 7.93 10.15 -15.80
N LEU A 431 6.67 10.03 -16.20
CA LEU A 431 6.04 8.74 -16.47
C LEU A 431 5.82 8.58 -17.97
N THR A 432 6.39 7.52 -18.55
CA THR A 432 6.17 7.12 -19.94
C THR A 432 5.37 5.81 -19.99
N ILE A 433 4.25 5.80 -20.71
CA ILE A 433 3.44 4.60 -20.98
C ILE A 433 3.73 4.15 -22.42
N ASP A 434 4.30 2.95 -22.57
CA ASP A 434 4.69 2.37 -23.86
C ASP A 434 4.12 0.95 -23.99
N GLY A 435 2.87 0.82 -24.42
CA GLY A 435 2.20 -0.48 -24.55
C GLY A 435 1.66 -1.04 -23.22
N ALA A 436 1.87 -0.33 -22.11
CA ALA A 436 1.37 -0.73 -20.81
C ALA A 436 -0.16 -0.55 -20.66
N THR A 437 -0.78 -1.38 -19.83
CA THR A 437 -2.20 -1.33 -19.47
C THR A 437 -2.36 -1.02 -18.00
N ILE A 438 -3.03 0.08 -17.67
CA ILE A 438 -3.21 0.57 -16.30
C ILE A 438 -4.70 0.56 -15.94
N THR A 439 -5.07 -0.18 -14.89
CA THR A 439 -6.49 -0.32 -14.51
C THR A 439 -6.70 -0.62 -13.02
N ASN A 440 -7.98 -0.66 -12.63
CA ASN A 440 -8.47 -1.20 -11.36
C ASN A 440 -8.00 -0.47 -10.08
N GLY A 441 -7.68 0.82 -10.15
CA GLY A 441 -7.50 1.66 -8.95
C GLY A 441 -8.83 2.09 -8.34
N LYS A 442 -8.94 2.06 -7.00
CA LYS A 442 -10.10 2.60 -6.27
C LYS A 442 -9.72 3.13 -4.90
N ALA A 443 -9.12 4.33 -4.90
CA ALA A 443 -8.77 5.04 -3.68
C ALA A 443 -9.99 5.81 -3.13
N PRO A 444 -10.55 5.44 -1.95
CA PRO A 444 -11.73 6.10 -1.41
C PRO A 444 -11.53 7.56 -0.99
N ASN A 445 -10.29 8.05 -0.94
CA ASN A 445 -9.98 9.43 -0.51
C ASN A 445 -9.18 10.23 -1.53
N PHE A 446 -8.92 9.68 -2.73
CA PHE A 446 -8.01 10.33 -3.67
C PHE A 446 -8.50 10.27 -5.12
N ILE A 447 -8.08 11.28 -5.88
CA ILE A 447 -8.45 11.50 -7.28
C ILE A 447 -7.49 10.75 -8.21
N GLY A 448 -8.03 10.20 -9.29
CA GLY A 448 -7.27 9.68 -10.42
C GLY A 448 -6.75 8.27 -10.19
N GLY A 449 -6.91 7.38 -11.18
CA GLY A 449 -6.21 6.08 -11.20
C GLY A 449 -4.69 6.24 -11.39
N VAL A 450 -4.32 7.14 -12.30
CA VAL A 450 -2.97 7.69 -12.49
C VAL A 450 -3.03 9.18 -12.19
N TYR A 451 -2.14 9.65 -11.34
CA TYR A 451 -2.10 11.06 -10.93
C TYR A 451 -0.72 11.65 -11.12
N MET A 452 -0.67 12.77 -11.84
CA MET A 452 0.53 13.53 -12.12
C MET A 452 0.48 14.82 -11.30
N THR A 453 1.48 15.04 -10.44
CA THR A 453 1.60 16.35 -9.76
C THR A 453 1.94 17.45 -10.76
N SER A 454 1.75 18.69 -10.34
CA SER A 454 2.07 19.84 -11.19
C SER A 454 3.53 19.88 -11.61
N SER A 455 4.46 19.29 -10.86
CA SER A 455 5.88 19.25 -11.25
C SER A 455 6.30 18.01 -12.05
N ALA A 456 5.39 17.07 -12.31
CA ALA A 456 5.68 15.85 -13.06
C ALA A 456 5.44 16.00 -14.57
N SER A 457 6.03 15.12 -15.38
CA SER A 457 5.81 15.03 -16.83
C SER A 457 5.25 13.67 -17.24
N PHE A 458 4.44 13.66 -18.30
CA PHE A 458 3.74 12.46 -18.76
C PHE A 458 3.86 12.29 -20.28
N GLU A 459 4.17 11.09 -20.72
CA GLU A 459 4.16 10.73 -22.14
C GLU A 459 3.44 9.40 -22.32
N MET A 460 2.45 9.36 -23.20
CA MET A 460 1.80 8.13 -23.60
C MET A 460 2.07 7.86 -25.08
N LYS A 461 2.86 6.83 -25.35
CA LYS A 461 3.17 6.37 -26.72
C LYS A 461 2.10 5.44 -27.24
N SER A 462 1.70 4.46 -26.44
CA SER A 462 0.67 3.47 -26.75
C SER A 462 0.17 2.80 -25.45
N GLY A 463 -0.76 1.85 -25.52
CA GLY A 463 -1.30 1.15 -24.35
C GLY A 463 -2.68 1.65 -23.91
N SER A 464 -3.04 1.44 -22.65
CA SER A 464 -4.34 1.85 -22.12
C SER A 464 -4.32 2.31 -20.66
N ILE A 465 -5.12 3.33 -20.33
CA ILE A 465 -5.41 3.75 -18.96
C ILE A 465 -6.93 3.85 -18.82
N THR A 466 -7.55 2.82 -18.26
CA THR A 466 -9.03 2.68 -18.28
C THR A 466 -9.54 1.93 -17.06
N GLY A 467 -10.79 2.19 -16.67
CA GLY A 467 -11.52 1.38 -15.68
C GLY A 467 -11.10 1.63 -14.23
N ASN A 468 -10.39 2.72 -13.96
CA ASN A 468 -10.13 3.18 -12.60
C ASN A 468 -11.40 3.81 -12.03
N LYS A 469 -11.76 3.45 -10.80
CA LYS A 469 -13.02 3.83 -10.15
C LYS A 469 -12.71 4.63 -8.91
N ASN A 470 -13.09 5.90 -8.85
CA ASN A 470 -12.83 6.69 -7.64
C ASN A 470 -13.89 6.45 -6.54
N ALA A 471 -13.66 7.06 -5.37
CA ALA A 471 -14.45 6.87 -4.15
C ALA A 471 -15.96 6.94 -4.35
N LYS A 472 -16.73 6.27 -3.47
CA LYS A 472 -18.20 6.14 -3.53
C LYS A 472 -18.98 7.47 -3.63
N GLY A 473 -18.36 8.62 -3.38
CA GLY A 473 -19.00 9.95 -3.47
C GLY A 473 -18.81 10.69 -4.80
N TYR A 474 -17.95 10.23 -5.71
CA TYR A 474 -17.57 10.95 -6.94
C TYR A 474 -18.08 10.28 -8.23
N GLN A 475 -19.15 9.49 -8.12
CA GLN A 475 -19.65 8.64 -9.23
C GLN A 475 -20.76 9.29 -10.06
N ASN A 476 -21.19 10.50 -9.73
CA ASN A 476 -22.20 11.26 -10.47
C ASN A 476 -21.55 12.19 -11.50
N ASP A 477 -22.29 12.56 -12.55
CA ASP A 477 -21.81 13.44 -13.63
C ASP A 477 -21.34 14.82 -13.13
N GLU A 478 -21.85 15.28 -11.99
CA GLU A 478 -21.44 16.52 -11.32
C GLU A 478 -19.99 16.48 -10.77
N TYR A 479 -19.43 15.27 -10.57
CA TYR A 479 -18.12 15.04 -9.99
C TYR A 479 -17.15 14.35 -10.94
N LEU A 480 -17.40 14.41 -12.26
CA LEU A 480 -16.54 13.78 -13.27
C LEU A 480 -15.08 14.23 -13.22
N GLN A 481 -14.82 15.46 -12.74
CA GLN A 481 -13.47 15.96 -12.45
C GLN A 481 -12.70 15.13 -11.40
N TYR A 482 -13.44 14.40 -10.58
CA TYR A 482 -12.94 13.55 -9.50
C TYR A 482 -13.02 12.04 -9.86
N SER A 483 -13.42 11.66 -11.08
CA SER A 483 -13.56 10.27 -11.56
C SER A 483 -12.66 9.91 -12.76
N SER A 484 -11.49 10.55 -12.84
CA SER A 484 -10.55 10.34 -13.96
C SER A 484 -9.72 9.05 -13.85
N ASP A 485 -9.44 8.46 -15.01
CA ASP A 485 -8.40 7.44 -15.20
C ASP A 485 -7.01 8.08 -15.13
N LEU A 486 -6.87 9.25 -15.74
CA LEU A 486 -5.66 10.08 -15.71
C LEU A 486 -6.00 11.48 -15.20
N TRP A 487 -5.30 11.91 -14.14
CA TRP A 487 -5.39 13.26 -13.60
C TRP A 487 -4.06 13.99 -13.75
N ILE A 488 -4.10 15.21 -14.29
CA ILE A 488 -2.93 16.04 -14.55
C ILE A 488 -3.11 17.43 -13.91
N GLY A 489 -2.17 17.84 -13.06
CA GLY A 489 -2.13 19.19 -12.47
C GLY A 489 -1.30 20.17 -13.31
N ALA A 490 -1.79 21.40 -13.54
CA ALA A 490 -1.04 22.43 -14.27
C ALA A 490 0.00 23.13 -13.37
N ASN A 491 1.26 22.72 -13.49
CA ASN A 491 2.44 23.60 -13.43
C ASN A 491 3.69 22.87 -13.96
N ALA A 492 3.52 22.01 -14.97
CA ALA A 492 4.55 21.08 -15.44
C ALA A 492 5.58 21.83 -16.27
N ASN A 493 6.39 22.71 -15.68
CA ASN A 493 7.65 23.32 -16.17
C ASN A 493 7.86 23.47 -17.71
N GLY A 494 6.80 23.69 -18.51
CA GLY A 494 6.87 23.53 -19.97
C GLY A 494 7.11 22.10 -20.50
N ALA A 495 7.13 21.06 -19.65
CA ALA A 495 7.33 19.67 -20.03
C ALA A 495 6.01 19.04 -20.53
N LEU A 496 5.88 19.08 -21.85
CA LEU A 496 4.94 18.36 -22.71
C LEU A 496 4.25 17.14 -22.04
N THR A 497 2.98 17.28 -21.66
CA THR A 497 2.09 16.10 -21.58
C THR A 497 1.72 15.74 -23.01
N ALA A 498 2.22 14.62 -23.53
CA ALA A 498 1.91 14.17 -24.89
C ALA A 498 1.15 12.84 -24.89
N ILE A 499 -0.06 12.84 -25.46
CA ILE A 499 -0.72 11.61 -25.88
C ILE A 499 -0.43 11.40 -27.36
N ASN A 500 0.50 10.48 -27.66
CA ASN A 500 0.89 10.13 -29.02
C ASN A 500 0.09 8.94 -29.56
N GLY A 501 -0.47 8.10 -28.69
CA GLY A 501 -1.21 6.90 -29.07
C GLY A 501 -1.84 6.17 -27.88
N GLY A 502 -2.57 5.08 -28.15
CA GLY A 502 -3.28 4.27 -27.14
C GLY A 502 -4.65 4.82 -26.73
N THR A 503 -5.21 4.30 -25.64
CA THR A 503 -6.59 4.61 -25.20
C THR A 503 -6.64 5.05 -23.74
N ILE A 504 -7.27 6.18 -23.45
CA ILE A 504 -7.58 6.61 -22.09
C ILE A 504 -9.10 6.77 -21.95
N GLY A 505 -9.67 6.29 -20.84
CA GLY A 505 -11.10 6.49 -20.57
C GLY A 505 -11.36 7.95 -20.20
N ASN A 506 -11.13 8.30 -18.94
CA ASN A 506 -11.40 9.65 -18.43
C ASN A 506 -10.10 10.41 -18.16
N VAL A 507 -9.89 11.55 -18.82
CA VAL A 507 -8.76 12.45 -18.58
C VAL A 507 -9.28 13.73 -17.93
N PHE A 508 -8.67 14.13 -16.81
CA PHE A 508 -8.88 15.43 -16.20
C PHE A 508 -7.59 16.25 -16.22
N VAL A 509 -7.69 17.47 -16.76
CA VAL A 509 -6.61 18.45 -16.79
C VAL A 509 -7.03 19.64 -15.94
N ASN A 510 -6.37 19.83 -14.80
CA ASN A 510 -6.56 20.98 -13.93
C ASN A 510 -5.68 22.14 -14.41
N ALA A 511 -6.27 23.26 -14.85
CA ALA A 511 -5.54 24.45 -15.30
C ALA A 511 -5.42 25.58 -14.25
N ASN A 512 -5.85 25.35 -13.00
CA ASN A 512 -5.76 26.38 -11.97
C ASN A 512 -4.30 26.63 -11.62
N ALA A 513 -3.78 27.80 -12.01
CA ALA A 513 -2.38 28.15 -11.80
C ALA A 513 -2.22 28.97 -10.52
N TRP A 514 -1.42 28.48 -9.58
CA TRP A 514 -0.90 29.27 -8.47
C TRP A 514 0.29 30.16 -8.85
N SER A 515 0.60 30.32 -10.15
CA SER A 515 1.69 31.19 -10.63
C SER A 515 1.54 31.61 -12.10
N ALA A 516 1.72 32.90 -12.39
CA ALA A 516 1.70 33.50 -13.72
C ALA A 516 2.86 33.13 -14.65
N SER A 517 3.88 32.43 -14.14
CA SER A 517 5.18 32.30 -14.81
C SER A 517 5.35 31.08 -15.72
N ASN A 518 4.41 30.13 -15.75
CA ASN A 518 4.46 28.95 -16.63
C ASN A 518 3.05 28.39 -16.89
N PRO A 519 2.35 28.80 -17.97
CA PRO A 519 1.08 28.17 -18.33
C PRO A 519 1.33 26.70 -18.69
N GLY A 520 0.60 25.77 -18.06
CA GLY A 520 0.68 24.35 -18.40
C GLY A 520 0.30 24.12 -19.88
N SER A 521 0.97 23.19 -20.55
CA SER A 521 0.66 22.79 -21.93
C SER A 521 0.34 21.31 -22.04
N PHE A 522 -0.76 21.01 -22.71
CA PHE A 522 -1.20 19.65 -23.00
C PHE A 522 -1.24 19.45 -24.52
N THR A 523 -0.61 18.39 -25.02
CA THR A 523 -0.60 18.08 -26.45
C THR A 523 -1.16 16.68 -26.72
N MET A 524 -2.12 16.59 -27.64
CA MET A 524 -2.58 15.32 -28.19
C MET A 524 -2.14 15.19 -29.64
N ASN A 525 -1.26 14.22 -29.92
CA ASN A 525 -0.71 13.90 -31.23
C ASN A 525 -1.34 12.65 -31.85
N GLY A 526 -2.16 11.91 -31.10
CA GLY A 526 -2.82 10.69 -31.54
C GLY A 526 -3.60 10.02 -30.41
N GLY A 527 -3.99 8.76 -30.60
CA GLY A 527 -4.70 7.96 -29.60
C GLY A 527 -6.19 8.28 -29.48
N THR A 528 -6.83 7.68 -28.47
CA THR A 528 -8.27 7.84 -28.18
C THR A 528 -8.46 8.23 -26.72
N VAL A 529 -9.25 9.27 -26.47
CA VAL A 529 -9.72 9.68 -25.15
C VAL A 529 -11.25 9.65 -25.14
N THR A 530 -11.88 8.88 -24.25
CA THR A 530 -13.35 8.83 -24.17
C THR A 530 -13.90 10.14 -23.63
N ASN A 531 -13.48 10.56 -22.43
CA ASN A 531 -13.91 11.81 -21.83
C ASN A 531 -12.69 12.67 -21.48
N LEU A 532 -12.59 13.86 -22.05
CA LEU A 532 -11.58 14.85 -21.71
C LEU A 532 -12.21 16.04 -21.02
N TYR A 533 -11.80 16.31 -19.78
CA TYR A 533 -12.21 17.47 -19.01
C TYR A 533 -11.04 18.44 -18.88
N VAL A 534 -11.26 19.68 -19.28
CA VAL A 534 -10.27 20.76 -19.16
C VAL A 534 -10.89 21.88 -18.34
N GLU A 535 -10.33 22.12 -17.16
CA GLU A 535 -10.64 23.30 -16.35
C GLU A 535 -9.93 24.53 -16.95
N HIS A 536 -10.52 25.72 -16.85
CA HIS A 536 -9.99 26.96 -17.42
C HIS A 536 -9.94 28.08 -16.37
N ASP A 537 -8.76 28.68 -16.18
CA ASP A 537 -8.54 29.86 -15.34
C ASP A 537 -8.33 31.11 -16.22
N ALA A 538 -9.19 32.11 -16.05
CA ALA A 538 -9.18 33.37 -16.78
C ALA A 538 -7.95 34.26 -16.54
N ASN A 539 -7.17 33.99 -15.50
CA ASN A 539 -5.98 34.79 -15.17
C ASN A 539 -4.68 34.21 -15.76
N TYR A 540 -4.62 32.91 -16.08
CA TYR A 540 -3.35 32.23 -16.32
C TYR A 540 -3.30 31.20 -17.46
N GLY A 541 -4.42 30.97 -18.18
CA GLY A 541 -4.49 30.28 -19.49
C GLY A 541 -3.68 28.99 -19.66
N ALA A 542 -4.30 27.81 -19.62
CA ALA A 542 -3.66 26.58 -20.09
C ALA A 542 -3.66 26.51 -21.63
N THR A 543 -2.56 26.06 -22.23
CA THR A 543 -2.48 25.85 -23.69
C THR A 543 -2.81 24.39 -24.02
N PHE A 544 -3.97 24.15 -24.61
CA PHE A 544 -4.35 22.85 -25.17
C PHE A 544 -4.01 22.81 -26.66
N LYS A 545 -3.16 21.88 -27.08
CA LYS A 545 -2.80 21.66 -28.48
C LYS A 545 -3.30 20.29 -28.94
N TYR A 546 -4.19 20.29 -29.92
CA TYR A 546 -4.66 19.06 -30.56
C TYR A 546 -4.12 19.00 -31.99
N ASN A 547 -3.33 17.97 -32.28
CA ASN A 547 -2.75 17.73 -33.60
C ASN A 547 -3.46 16.57 -34.33
N ASP A 548 -3.71 15.43 -33.66
CA ASP A 548 -4.46 14.29 -34.21
C ASP A 548 -4.98 13.37 -33.08
N GLY A 549 -5.77 12.34 -33.42
CA GLY A 549 -6.38 11.36 -32.50
C GLY A 549 -7.90 11.47 -32.43
N THR A 550 -8.53 10.88 -31.42
CA THR A 550 -9.98 10.92 -31.19
C THR A 550 -10.26 11.33 -29.75
N ILE A 551 -11.07 12.37 -29.54
CA ILE A 551 -11.69 12.67 -28.26
C ILE A 551 -13.19 12.48 -28.46
N GLU A 552 -13.83 11.54 -27.77
CA GLU A 552 -15.27 11.27 -27.98
C GLU A 552 -16.14 12.38 -27.36
N HIS A 553 -15.79 12.80 -26.14
CA HIS A 553 -16.46 13.88 -25.40
C HIS A 553 -15.44 14.86 -24.81
N LEU A 554 -15.51 16.13 -25.22
CA LEU A 554 -14.68 17.21 -24.67
C LEU A 554 -15.54 18.12 -23.80
N TYR A 555 -15.14 18.32 -22.54
CA TYR A 555 -15.81 19.17 -21.57
C TYR A 555 -14.90 20.34 -21.18
N LEU A 556 -15.39 21.55 -21.39
CA LEU A 556 -14.71 22.80 -21.03
C LEU A 556 -15.48 23.50 -19.88
N SER A 557 -14.80 23.89 -18.81
CA SER A 557 -15.42 24.61 -17.69
C SER A 557 -15.93 25.99 -18.12
N LYS A 558 -17.02 26.50 -17.51
CA LYS A 558 -17.60 27.82 -17.82
C LYS A 558 -16.59 28.95 -17.60
N GLU A 559 -16.58 29.91 -18.52
CA GLU A 559 -15.80 31.15 -18.45
C GLU A 559 -16.09 31.92 -17.13
N ASN A 560 -15.08 32.12 -16.30
CA ASN A 560 -15.05 33.22 -15.33
C ASN A 560 -14.30 34.42 -15.93
N GLY A 561 -14.92 35.04 -16.95
CA GLY A 561 -14.52 36.37 -17.45
C GLY A 561 -13.42 36.38 -18.52
N ASN A 562 -13.64 37.22 -19.53
CA ASN A 562 -12.74 37.61 -20.62
C ASN A 562 -12.50 36.60 -21.75
N GLY A 563 -13.55 36.05 -22.37
CA GLY A 563 -13.68 35.77 -23.81
C GLY A 563 -12.42 35.44 -24.64
N GLN A 564 -11.49 34.63 -24.12
CA GLN A 564 -10.41 34.06 -24.89
C GLN A 564 -10.91 32.76 -25.48
N SER A 565 -11.11 32.74 -26.79
CA SER A 565 -11.43 31.53 -27.53
C SER A 565 -10.28 30.54 -27.41
N ILE A 566 -10.54 29.35 -26.89
CA ILE A 566 -9.68 28.19 -27.14
C ILE A 566 -9.79 27.92 -28.64
N GLU A 567 -8.69 28.02 -29.39
CA GLU A 567 -8.62 27.53 -30.76
C GLU A 567 -8.74 26.00 -30.73
N VAL A 568 -9.96 25.47 -30.75
CA VAL A 568 -10.19 24.04 -30.91
C VAL A 568 -10.23 23.73 -32.40
N THR A 569 -9.08 23.37 -32.98
CA THR A 569 -8.99 22.72 -34.30
C THR A 569 -9.89 21.47 -34.28
N PRO A 570 -10.57 21.08 -35.38
CA PRO A 570 -11.74 20.21 -35.30
C PRO A 570 -11.46 18.90 -34.57
N VAL A 571 -12.03 18.79 -33.38
CA VAL A 571 -12.09 17.56 -32.60
C VAL A 571 -13.09 16.64 -33.30
N LYS A 572 -12.76 15.36 -33.49
CA LYS A 572 -13.66 14.37 -34.13
C LYS A 572 -14.84 13.92 -33.23
N GLY A 573 -15.19 14.67 -32.19
CA GLY A 573 -16.19 14.30 -31.19
C GLY A 573 -17.07 15.46 -30.72
N VAL A 574 -17.87 15.21 -29.68
CA VAL A 574 -18.87 16.17 -29.19
C VAL A 574 -18.22 17.13 -28.19
N ILE A 575 -18.25 18.43 -28.50
CA ILE A 575 -17.76 19.50 -27.62
C ILE A 575 -18.91 20.00 -26.73
N TYR A 576 -18.68 20.02 -25.42
CA TYR A 576 -19.57 20.56 -24.41
C TYR A 576 -18.97 21.85 -23.84
N ASN A 577 -19.54 23.00 -24.18
CA ASN A 577 -19.13 24.28 -23.62
C ASN A 577 -20.14 24.71 -22.55
N GLY A 578 -19.70 24.76 -21.28
CA GLY A 578 -20.58 25.08 -20.16
C GLY A 578 -21.77 24.14 -19.97
N GLY A 579 -21.65 22.89 -20.46
CA GLY A 579 -22.67 21.84 -20.35
C GLY A 579 -23.60 21.68 -21.56
N VAL A 580 -23.42 22.42 -22.65
CA VAL A 580 -24.25 22.35 -23.87
C VAL A 580 -23.43 21.88 -25.06
N LYS A 581 -23.99 21.00 -25.91
CA LYS A 581 -23.33 20.52 -27.13
C LYS A 581 -23.15 21.67 -28.12
N GLU A 582 -21.95 21.84 -28.66
CA GLU A 582 -21.64 22.93 -29.60
C GLU A 582 -22.49 22.86 -30.88
N GLN A 583 -22.80 21.66 -31.38
CA GLN A 583 -23.70 21.43 -32.53
C GLN A 583 -25.16 21.83 -32.28
N ASP A 584 -25.57 21.98 -31.00
CA ASP A 584 -26.91 22.40 -30.61
C ASP A 584 -26.96 23.92 -30.33
N LEU A 585 -25.81 24.61 -30.42
CA LEU A 585 -25.74 26.07 -30.38
C LEU A 585 -26.15 26.66 -31.72
N VAL A 586 -26.93 27.73 -31.66
CA VAL A 586 -27.36 28.53 -32.80
C VAL A 586 -26.77 29.94 -32.65
N THR A 587 -26.41 30.54 -33.77
CA THR A 587 -25.78 31.87 -33.76
C THR A 587 -26.84 32.96 -33.82
N LEU A 588 -26.85 33.85 -32.84
CA LEU A 588 -27.60 35.10 -32.84
C LEU A 588 -26.67 36.25 -33.20
N THR A 589 -26.91 36.93 -34.31
CA THR A 589 -26.21 38.16 -34.69
C THR A 589 -27.12 39.36 -34.52
N MET A 590 -26.70 40.34 -33.73
CA MET A 590 -27.37 41.65 -33.59
C MET A 590 -26.65 42.65 -34.49
N LYS A 591 -27.30 43.05 -35.59
CA LYS A 591 -26.78 44.07 -36.52
C LYS A 591 -27.38 45.43 -36.23
N TYR A 592 -26.57 46.35 -35.72
CA TYR A 592 -27.03 47.66 -35.26
C TYR A 592 -27.16 48.67 -36.40
N ASN A 593 -26.42 48.47 -37.50
CA ASN A 593 -26.51 49.27 -38.74
C ASN A 593 -26.38 50.80 -38.53
N ASP A 594 -25.73 51.24 -37.44
CA ASP A 594 -25.66 52.65 -37.02
C ASP A 594 -24.25 53.23 -36.84
N GLY A 595 -23.20 52.42 -37.06
CA GLY A 595 -21.79 52.83 -37.04
C GLY A 595 -21.22 53.22 -35.67
N ALA A 596 -22.07 53.42 -34.65
CA ALA A 596 -21.67 53.80 -33.29
C ALA A 596 -21.64 52.59 -32.34
N THR A 597 -22.49 51.59 -32.58
CA THR A 597 -22.47 50.31 -31.86
C THR A 597 -21.96 49.23 -32.81
N ALA A 598 -20.92 48.50 -32.41
CA ALA A 598 -20.43 47.37 -33.19
C ALA A 598 -21.46 46.24 -33.19
N ASP A 599 -21.62 45.58 -34.35
CA ASP A 599 -22.42 44.37 -34.45
C ASP A 599 -21.89 43.32 -33.46
N SER A 600 -22.80 42.61 -32.79
CA SER A 600 -22.45 41.59 -31.80
C SER A 600 -22.99 40.23 -32.22
N THR A 601 -22.22 39.18 -31.94
CA THR A 601 -22.59 37.81 -32.26
C THR A 601 -22.49 36.96 -31.00
N TYR A 602 -23.50 36.14 -30.77
CA TYR A 602 -23.61 35.25 -29.62
C TYR A 602 -23.91 33.83 -30.11
N ASN A 603 -23.24 32.83 -29.55
CA ASN A 603 -23.62 31.43 -29.70
C ASN A 603 -24.45 31.03 -28.48
N VAL A 604 -25.70 30.60 -28.71
CA VAL A 604 -26.66 30.29 -27.64
C VAL A 604 -27.37 28.98 -27.91
N ALA A 605 -27.84 28.29 -26.86
CA ALA A 605 -28.62 27.06 -27.05
C ALA A 605 -29.93 27.36 -27.80
N SER A 606 -30.32 26.50 -28.74
CA SER A 606 -31.63 26.61 -29.38
C SER A 606 -32.75 26.58 -28.33
N GLY A 607 -33.68 27.53 -28.41
CA GLY A 607 -34.74 27.76 -27.41
C GLY A 607 -34.42 28.85 -26.37
N THR A 608 -33.22 29.43 -26.37
CA THR A 608 -32.86 30.54 -25.47
C THR A 608 -33.74 31.77 -25.73
N THR A 609 -34.34 32.33 -24.68
CA THR A 609 -35.16 33.55 -24.77
C THR A 609 -34.39 34.76 -24.27
N ILE A 610 -34.32 35.81 -25.10
CA ILE A 610 -33.64 37.07 -24.81
C ILE A 610 -34.62 38.25 -24.85
N THR A 611 -34.27 39.34 -24.18
CA THR A 611 -35.00 40.62 -24.29
C THR A 611 -34.28 41.52 -25.29
N LEU A 612 -35.00 41.99 -26.30
CA LEU A 612 -34.40 42.77 -27.39
C LEU A 612 -34.04 44.20 -26.97
N PRO A 613 -32.80 44.67 -27.22
CA PRO A 613 -32.33 45.98 -26.74
C PRO A 613 -32.92 47.16 -27.54
N THR A 614 -32.76 48.38 -27.04
CA THR A 614 -33.22 49.62 -27.71
C THR A 614 -32.03 50.52 -28.07
N PRO A 615 -31.35 50.29 -29.21
CA PRO A 615 -30.21 51.12 -29.62
C PRO A 615 -30.62 52.54 -30.00
N ARG A 616 -29.65 53.45 -30.13
CA ARG A 616 -29.87 54.84 -30.57
C ARG A 616 -28.89 55.25 -31.67
N ARG A 617 -29.42 55.86 -32.73
CA ARG A 617 -28.67 56.43 -33.85
C ARG A 617 -29.02 57.90 -34.02
N SER A 618 -28.02 58.78 -34.00
CA SER A 618 -28.24 60.23 -34.12
C SER A 618 -28.92 60.58 -35.45
N GLY A 619 -29.98 61.39 -35.39
CA GLY A 619 -30.79 61.78 -36.55
C GLY A 619 -31.77 60.71 -37.05
N TYR A 620 -31.95 59.60 -36.33
CA TYR A 620 -32.89 58.54 -36.69
C TYR A 620 -33.73 58.08 -35.49
N THR A 621 -34.98 57.68 -35.74
CA THR A 621 -35.86 56.96 -34.80
C THR A 621 -35.62 55.46 -34.95
N PHE A 622 -35.37 54.75 -33.84
CA PHE A 622 -35.30 53.29 -33.82
C PHE A 622 -36.71 52.71 -33.92
N ASN A 623 -36.98 51.93 -34.97
CA ASN A 623 -38.29 51.34 -35.17
C ASN A 623 -38.43 50.02 -34.38
N GLY A 624 -37.35 49.25 -34.24
CA GLY A 624 -37.35 47.88 -33.70
C GLY A 624 -36.41 46.93 -34.47
N TRP A 625 -36.48 45.63 -34.16
CA TRP A 625 -35.62 44.59 -34.72
C TRP A 625 -36.36 43.74 -35.77
N TYR A 626 -35.69 43.42 -36.87
CA TYR A 626 -36.22 42.58 -37.94
C TYR A 626 -35.36 41.33 -38.15
N ASP A 627 -35.99 40.17 -38.11
CA ASP A 627 -35.31 38.87 -38.24
C ASP A 627 -35.29 38.30 -39.67
N GLY A 628 -35.80 39.06 -40.63
CA GLY A 628 -35.99 38.63 -42.02
C GLY A 628 -37.42 38.15 -42.34
N SER A 629 -38.27 37.95 -41.31
CA SER A 629 -39.66 37.52 -41.48
C SER A 629 -40.66 38.41 -40.72
N LYS A 630 -40.32 38.81 -39.49
CA LYS A 630 -41.19 39.55 -38.58
C LYS A 630 -40.44 40.67 -37.88
N PHE A 631 -41.21 41.70 -37.54
CA PHE A 631 -40.72 42.86 -36.81
C PHE A 631 -41.05 42.75 -35.32
N TYR A 632 -40.08 43.10 -34.48
CA TYR A 632 -40.14 43.03 -33.03
C TYR A 632 -39.86 44.39 -32.42
N ALA A 633 -40.73 44.84 -31.51
CA ALA A 633 -40.55 46.09 -30.80
C ALA A 633 -39.36 46.02 -29.84
N ALA A 634 -38.82 47.18 -29.50
CA ALA A 634 -37.77 47.27 -28.49
C ALA A 634 -38.29 46.78 -27.12
N GLY A 635 -37.48 46.00 -26.41
CA GLY A 635 -37.87 45.37 -25.14
C GLY A 635 -38.73 44.11 -25.26
N ALA A 636 -39.07 43.66 -26.46
CA ALA A 636 -39.81 42.40 -26.66
C ALA A 636 -38.93 41.19 -26.35
N SER A 637 -39.54 40.11 -25.84
CA SER A 637 -38.88 38.80 -25.72
C SER A 637 -38.77 38.12 -27.09
N TYR A 638 -37.61 37.53 -27.37
CA TYR A 638 -37.32 36.79 -28.60
C TYR A 638 -36.68 35.44 -28.26
N THR A 639 -37.22 34.35 -28.80
CA THR A 639 -36.69 32.99 -28.60
C THR A 639 -35.86 32.58 -29.82
N VAL A 640 -34.56 32.32 -29.61
CA VAL A 640 -33.62 31.93 -30.66
C VAL A 640 -33.73 30.43 -30.90
N SER A 641 -34.44 30.00 -31.94
CA SER A 641 -34.64 28.58 -32.26
C SER A 641 -33.76 28.06 -33.41
N ALA A 642 -33.13 28.96 -34.17
CA ALA A 642 -32.21 28.69 -35.26
C ALA A 642 -31.21 29.86 -35.40
N THR A 643 -30.14 29.67 -36.19
CA THR A 643 -29.21 30.76 -36.51
C THR A 643 -29.95 31.93 -37.15
N VAL A 644 -29.85 33.11 -36.56
CA VAL A 644 -30.63 34.28 -36.94
C VAL A 644 -29.84 35.57 -36.82
N THR A 645 -30.09 36.50 -37.74
CA THR A 645 -29.59 37.87 -37.68
C THR A 645 -30.75 38.84 -37.43
N LEU A 646 -30.72 39.54 -36.30
CA LEU A 646 -31.65 40.61 -36.00
C LEU A 646 -31.07 41.94 -36.46
N ASN A 647 -31.73 42.60 -37.40
CA ASN A 647 -31.31 43.87 -37.95
C ASN A 647 -32.08 45.02 -37.31
N ALA A 648 -31.35 46.01 -36.81
CA ALA A 648 -31.91 47.25 -36.31
C ALA A 648 -32.48 48.07 -37.48
N SER A 649 -33.74 48.51 -37.33
CA SER A 649 -34.45 49.35 -38.32
C SER A 649 -34.59 50.79 -37.84
N TRP A 650 -34.40 51.74 -38.78
CA TRP A 650 -34.24 53.16 -38.49
C TRP A 650 -35.05 54.05 -39.46
N SER A 651 -35.56 55.19 -38.97
CA SER A 651 -36.24 56.23 -39.77
C SER A 651 -35.59 57.61 -39.55
N TYR A 652 -35.22 58.36 -40.60
CA TYR A 652 -34.51 59.66 -40.46
C TYR A 652 -35.42 60.79 -39.91
N ILE A 653 -34.87 61.70 -39.10
CA ILE A 653 -35.57 62.82 -38.44
C ILE A 653 -35.10 64.17 -39.04
N SER A 654 -36.01 64.97 -39.62
CA SER A 654 -35.70 66.29 -40.20
C SER A 654 -35.82 67.47 -39.20
N SER A 655 -34.65 68.02 -38.83
CA SER A 655 -34.25 69.34 -38.25
C SER A 655 -35.18 70.24 -37.39
N GLY A 656 -34.65 70.65 -36.21
CA GLY A 656 -34.96 71.91 -35.49
C GLY A 656 -34.38 71.95 -34.04
N SER A 657 -33.51 72.91 -33.69
CA SER A 657 -32.67 72.97 -32.47
C SER A 657 -33.23 73.80 -31.28
N SER A 658 -33.04 73.33 -30.04
CA SER A 658 -33.29 74.06 -28.76
C SER A 658 -32.31 73.61 -27.66
N TYR A 659 -31.84 74.51 -26.78
CA TYR A 659 -30.90 74.24 -25.67
C TYR A 659 -31.54 73.43 -24.53
N ASP A 660 -30.78 72.47 -23.96
CA ASP A 660 -31.25 71.59 -22.87
C ASP A 660 -30.91 72.12 -21.46
N PRO A 661 -31.84 72.03 -20.48
CA PRO A 661 -31.63 72.44 -19.09
C PRO A 661 -30.73 71.47 -18.26
N THR A 662 -30.02 72.01 -17.25
CA THR A 662 -29.18 71.24 -16.30
C THR A 662 -29.88 70.94 -14.96
N TYR A 663 -29.61 69.78 -14.36
CA TYR A 663 -30.23 69.27 -13.14
C TYR A 663 -29.17 68.90 -12.08
N SER A 664 -29.50 68.95 -10.78
CA SER A 664 -28.55 68.68 -9.68
C SER A 664 -28.52 67.21 -9.23
N VAL A 665 -27.37 66.78 -8.69
CA VAL A 665 -27.15 65.45 -8.11
C VAL A 665 -26.81 65.59 -6.64
N SER A 666 -27.65 65.05 -5.75
CA SER A 666 -27.43 65.08 -4.30
C SER A 666 -26.86 63.77 -3.76
N THR A 667 -25.86 63.86 -2.88
CA THR A 667 -25.28 62.75 -2.12
C THR A 667 -25.67 62.86 -0.63
N PRO A 668 -25.58 61.77 0.15
CA PRO A 668 -25.84 61.82 1.59
C PRO A 668 -24.83 62.76 2.28
N SER A 669 -25.26 63.48 3.32
CA SER A 669 -24.40 64.40 4.07
C SER A 669 -23.36 63.67 4.94
N LYS A 670 -23.64 62.42 5.30
CA LYS A 670 -22.73 61.47 5.96
C LYS A 670 -23.14 60.04 5.58
N THR A 671 -22.17 59.16 5.39
CA THR A 671 -22.35 57.71 5.20
C THR A 671 -21.56 56.98 6.29
N GLU A 672 -22.10 55.91 6.86
CA GLU A 672 -21.39 55.06 7.83
C GLU A 672 -20.54 54.03 7.07
N HIS A 673 -19.30 53.79 7.52
CA HIS A 673 -18.38 52.77 6.99
C HIS A 673 -17.92 52.95 5.52
N GLY A 674 -18.01 54.16 4.99
CA GLY A 674 -17.47 54.53 3.70
C GLY A 674 -17.85 55.95 3.28
N THR A 675 -17.44 56.36 2.08
CA THR A 675 -17.69 57.70 1.52
C THR A 675 -18.22 57.63 0.09
N VAL A 676 -19.08 58.58 -0.28
CA VAL A 676 -19.66 58.72 -1.63
C VAL A 676 -19.49 60.15 -2.15
N THR A 677 -18.99 60.29 -3.37
CA THR A 677 -18.83 61.59 -4.05
C THR A 677 -19.33 61.52 -5.49
N VAL A 678 -19.68 62.66 -6.08
CA VAL A 678 -20.16 62.74 -7.48
C VAL A 678 -19.48 63.85 -8.26
N SER A 679 -19.28 63.62 -9.57
CA SER A 679 -18.75 64.61 -10.50
C SER A 679 -19.34 64.42 -11.91
N PRO A 680 -19.90 65.48 -12.54
CA PRO A 680 -20.18 66.81 -11.98
C PRO A 680 -21.38 66.78 -10.99
N LYS A 681 -21.51 67.81 -10.14
CA LYS A 681 -22.64 67.94 -9.18
C LYS A 681 -23.96 68.39 -9.82
N SER A 682 -23.91 68.80 -11.08
CA SER A 682 -25.06 69.11 -11.93
C SER A 682 -24.74 68.84 -13.40
N ALA A 683 -25.71 68.38 -14.18
CA ALA A 683 -25.54 67.90 -15.55
C ALA A 683 -26.82 68.07 -16.39
N SER A 684 -26.70 68.24 -17.71
CA SER A 684 -27.85 68.30 -18.65
C SER A 684 -28.39 66.90 -18.91
N LYS A 685 -29.65 66.78 -19.32
CA LYS A 685 -30.24 65.49 -19.66
C LYS A 685 -29.40 64.80 -20.75
N GLY A 686 -28.89 63.60 -20.48
CA GLY A 686 -28.03 62.86 -21.41
C GLY A 686 -26.54 62.91 -21.09
N ASP A 687 -26.11 63.85 -20.25
CA ASP A 687 -24.72 63.92 -19.79
C ASP A 687 -24.38 62.76 -18.85
N THR A 688 -23.10 62.39 -18.79
CA THR A 688 -22.63 61.33 -17.90
C THR A 688 -22.18 61.92 -16.57
N VAL A 689 -22.74 61.40 -15.47
CA VAL A 689 -22.31 61.71 -14.10
C VAL A 689 -21.60 60.51 -13.50
N THR A 690 -20.45 60.75 -12.87
CA THR A 690 -19.67 59.72 -12.17
C THR A 690 -19.93 59.79 -10.66
N VAL A 691 -20.31 58.67 -10.07
CA VAL A 691 -20.36 58.42 -8.63
C VAL A 691 -19.08 57.67 -8.24
N THR A 692 -18.35 58.16 -7.24
CA THR A 692 -17.19 57.46 -6.66
C THR A 692 -17.50 57.07 -5.24
N VAL A 693 -17.38 55.79 -4.95
CA VAL A 693 -17.64 55.15 -3.68
C VAL A 693 -16.34 54.58 -3.12
N LYS A 694 -16.03 54.88 -1.87
CA LYS A 694 -14.84 54.37 -1.18
C LYS A 694 -15.25 53.82 0.19
N PRO A 695 -15.34 52.49 0.35
CA PRO A 695 -15.55 51.86 1.65
C PRO A 695 -14.41 52.18 2.63
N ASP A 696 -14.72 52.19 3.93
CA ASP A 696 -13.72 52.22 4.98
C ASP A 696 -13.04 50.85 5.14
N SER A 697 -11.88 50.80 5.79
CA SER A 697 -11.13 49.55 5.98
C SER A 697 -11.97 48.50 6.72
N GLY A 698 -12.12 47.30 6.13
CA GLY A 698 -12.92 46.19 6.69
C GLY A 698 -14.37 46.13 6.20
N TYR A 699 -14.76 46.97 5.25
CA TYR A 699 -16.12 47.03 4.69
C TYR A 699 -16.08 47.03 3.15
N VAL A 700 -17.14 46.50 2.54
CA VAL A 700 -17.38 46.51 1.08
C VAL A 700 -18.70 47.20 0.78
N LEU A 701 -18.85 47.72 -0.45
CA LEU A 701 -20.09 48.33 -0.92
C LEU A 701 -21.20 47.27 -1.00
N GLU A 702 -22.26 47.44 -0.23
CA GLU A 702 -23.40 46.53 -0.18
C GLU A 702 -24.46 46.94 -1.22
N THR A 703 -24.90 48.20 -1.16
CA THR A 703 -25.83 48.75 -2.15
C THR A 703 -25.38 50.13 -2.61
N LEU A 704 -25.59 50.42 -3.90
CA LEU A 704 -25.47 51.76 -4.47
C LEU A 704 -26.68 51.99 -5.35
N THR A 705 -27.54 52.91 -4.93
CA THR A 705 -28.76 53.29 -5.65
C THR A 705 -28.69 54.75 -6.05
N VAL A 706 -29.13 55.04 -7.27
CA VAL A 706 -29.21 56.40 -7.80
C VAL A 706 -30.61 56.57 -8.33
N THR A 707 -31.41 57.46 -7.75
CA THR A 707 -32.82 57.63 -8.10
C THR A 707 -33.11 58.98 -8.73
N ASP A 708 -34.05 59.02 -9.67
CA ASP A 708 -34.58 60.27 -10.21
C ASP A 708 -35.52 60.98 -9.22
N LYS A 709 -36.03 62.16 -9.61
CA LYS A 709 -36.96 62.97 -8.81
C LYS A 709 -38.27 62.27 -8.43
N ASN A 710 -38.63 61.18 -9.11
CA ASN A 710 -39.84 60.40 -8.85
C ASN A 710 -39.54 59.16 -7.98
N GLY A 711 -38.27 58.94 -7.59
CA GLY A 711 -37.82 57.79 -6.82
C GLY A 711 -37.46 56.57 -7.67
N ASN A 712 -37.42 56.67 -9.00
CA ASN A 712 -37.08 55.54 -9.87
C ASN A 712 -35.56 55.36 -9.95
N GLU A 713 -35.06 54.14 -9.79
CA GLU A 713 -33.63 53.84 -9.90
C GLU A 713 -33.11 53.98 -11.34
N LEU A 714 -31.95 54.60 -11.47
CA LEU A 714 -31.21 54.80 -12.70
C LEU A 714 -30.17 53.69 -12.85
N THR A 715 -30.03 53.18 -14.07
CA THR A 715 -29.01 52.18 -14.38
C THR A 715 -27.61 52.76 -14.24
N LEU A 716 -26.80 52.14 -13.39
CA LEU A 716 -25.39 52.46 -13.19
C LEU A 716 -24.50 51.57 -14.05
N LYS A 717 -23.44 52.14 -14.59
CA LYS A 717 -22.36 51.44 -15.28
C LYS A 717 -21.12 51.47 -14.41
N ASP A 718 -20.69 50.30 -13.94
CA ASP A 718 -19.44 50.12 -13.21
C ASP A 718 -18.24 50.40 -14.13
N LYS A 719 -17.25 51.12 -13.60
CA LYS A 719 -15.98 51.49 -14.26
C LYS A 719 -14.76 50.98 -13.50
N GLY A 720 -14.95 50.18 -12.45
CA GLY A 720 -13.91 49.68 -11.58
C GLY A 720 -13.40 50.73 -10.58
N ASN A 721 -12.61 50.28 -9.59
CA ASN A 721 -12.01 51.13 -8.56
C ASN A 721 -13.03 52.01 -7.80
N GLY A 722 -14.22 51.47 -7.54
CA GLY A 722 -15.29 52.16 -6.82
C GLY A 722 -16.00 53.27 -7.62
N LYS A 723 -15.86 53.30 -8.94
CA LYS A 723 -16.48 54.33 -9.80
C LYS A 723 -17.65 53.77 -10.60
N TYR A 724 -18.76 54.46 -10.55
CA TYR A 724 -20.00 54.15 -11.27
C TYR A 724 -20.42 55.36 -12.10
N THR A 725 -21.05 55.13 -13.23
CA THR A 725 -21.53 56.22 -14.10
C THR A 725 -23.00 56.03 -14.43
N PHE A 726 -23.76 57.11 -14.48
CA PHE A 726 -25.14 57.10 -14.99
C PHE A 726 -25.36 58.27 -15.95
N THR A 727 -26.41 58.16 -16.76
CA THR A 727 -26.82 59.23 -17.66
C THR A 727 -27.86 60.10 -16.98
N MET A 728 -27.61 61.40 -16.91
CA MET A 728 -28.45 62.35 -16.18
C MET A 728 -29.86 62.41 -16.81
N PRO A 729 -30.94 62.20 -16.04
CA PRO A 729 -32.30 62.34 -16.51
C PRO A 729 -32.74 63.81 -16.54
N ALA A 730 -33.95 64.08 -17.05
CA ALA A 730 -34.54 65.42 -17.05
C ALA A 730 -35.13 65.80 -15.67
N GLY A 731 -34.31 65.71 -14.63
CA GLY A 731 -34.72 65.95 -13.24
C GLY A 731 -33.59 65.78 -12.24
N LYS A 732 -33.78 66.28 -11.01
CA LYS A 732 -32.83 66.09 -9.90
C LYS A 732 -32.64 64.59 -9.61
N VAL A 733 -31.43 64.22 -9.21
CA VAL A 733 -31.05 62.84 -8.87
C VAL A 733 -30.53 62.77 -7.43
N GLU A 734 -30.86 61.68 -6.73
CA GLU A 734 -30.34 61.36 -5.39
C GLU A 734 -29.50 60.09 -5.42
N VAL A 735 -28.32 60.10 -4.80
CA VAL A 735 -27.43 58.95 -4.64
C VAL A 735 -27.48 58.45 -3.21
N LYS A 736 -27.63 57.14 -3.00
CA LYS A 736 -27.55 56.46 -1.71
C LYS A 736 -26.61 55.26 -1.80
N ALA A 737 -25.81 55.04 -0.75
CA ALA A 737 -24.98 53.84 -0.66
C ALA A 737 -24.98 53.30 0.76
N THR A 738 -24.95 51.97 0.89
CA THR A 738 -24.73 51.24 2.15
C THR A 738 -23.49 50.35 2.03
N PHE A 739 -22.83 50.11 3.16
CA PHE A 739 -21.61 49.31 3.23
C PHE A 739 -21.81 48.19 4.25
N MET A 740 -21.32 46.99 3.93
CA MET A 740 -21.35 45.82 4.82
C MET A 740 -19.94 45.38 5.17
N GLU A 741 -19.75 44.69 6.29
CA GLU A 741 -18.45 44.12 6.65
C GLU A 741 -17.91 43.23 5.53
N ASP A 742 -16.62 43.38 5.22
CA ASP A 742 -15.91 42.59 4.24
C ASP A 742 -15.79 41.14 4.72
N ASN A 743 -16.72 40.29 4.28
CA ASN A 743 -16.74 38.85 4.56
C ASN A 743 -15.83 38.04 3.62
N SER A 744 -14.85 38.65 2.95
CA SER A 744 -13.84 37.92 2.14
C SER A 744 -13.05 36.87 2.92
N MET A 745 -13.13 36.87 4.26
CA MET A 745 -12.68 35.77 5.12
C MET A 745 -13.61 34.53 5.16
N LEU A 746 -14.70 34.46 4.39
CA LEU A 746 -15.71 33.37 4.49
C LEU A 746 -15.91 32.52 3.23
N ASN A 747 -15.12 32.74 2.18
CA ASN A 747 -15.05 31.84 1.02
C ASN A 747 -14.22 30.56 1.31
N PHE A 748 -14.13 30.14 2.57
CA PHE A 748 -13.24 29.06 3.01
C PHE A 748 -13.80 27.67 2.76
N PHE A 749 -15.12 27.45 2.62
CA PHE A 749 -15.67 26.10 2.42
C PHE A 749 -16.64 26.02 1.25
N TYR A 750 -16.24 25.35 0.16
CA TYR A 750 -17.05 25.20 -1.07
C TYR A 750 -18.31 24.37 -0.86
N ASP A 751 -18.30 23.49 0.13
CA ASP A 751 -19.38 22.57 0.47
C ASP A 751 -20.33 23.13 1.55
N VAL A 752 -20.32 24.44 1.78
CA VAL A 752 -21.23 25.12 2.71
C VAL A 752 -22.02 26.22 1.97
N PRO A 753 -23.12 25.87 1.29
CA PRO A 753 -23.96 26.85 0.59
C PRO A 753 -24.59 27.86 1.54
N ASN A 754 -24.73 29.12 1.10
CA ASN A 754 -25.29 30.21 1.90
C ASN A 754 -26.74 29.97 2.39
N ASN A 755 -27.48 29.08 1.73
CA ASN A 755 -28.85 28.72 2.10
C ASN A 755 -28.95 27.41 2.93
N ALA A 756 -27.83 26.78 3.27
CA ALA A 756 -27.83 25.55 4.07
C ALA A 756 -28.19 25.85 5.54
N TYR A 757 -28.92 24.93 6.19
CA TYR A 757 -29.38 25.11 7.57
C TYR A 757 -28.24 25.26 8.59
N PHE A 758 -27.05 24.74 8.27
CA PHE A 758 -25.85 24.80 9.10
C PHE A 758 -24.94 25.99 8.77
N TYR A 759 -25.27 26.81 7.76
CA TYR A 759 -24.39 27.90 7.29
C TYR A 759 -23.97 28.85 8.41
N GLU A 760 -24.93 29.42 9.15
CA GLU A 760 -24.65 30.34 10.26
C GLU A 760 -23.88 29.67 11.41
N ALA A 761 -24.14 28.38 11.63
CA ALA A 761 -23.45 27.61 12.66
C ALA A 761 -21.98 27.35 12.30
N VAL A 762 -21.70 27.01 11.04
CA VAL A 762 -20.33 26.83 10.52
C VAL A 762 -19.57 28.16 10.57
N LYS A 763 -20.21 29.25 10.13
CA LYS A 763 -19.65 30.60 10.21
C LYS A 763 -19.28 30.98 11.64
N TRP A 764 -20.16 30.73 12.61
CA TRP A 764 -19.87 30.94 14.02
C TRP A 764 -18.72 30.06 14.51
N ALA A 765 -18.68 28.79 14.13
CA ALA A 765 -17.64 27.86 14.57
C ALA A 765 -16.26 28.26 14.07
N VAL A 766 -16.14 28.68 12.81
CA VAL A 766 -14.88 29.20 12.25
C VAL A 766 -14.46 30.47 12.96
N LYS A 767 -15.37 31.44 13.10
CA LYS A 767 -15.09 32.73 13.76
C LYS A 767 -14.58 32.56 15.19
N ASN A 768 -15.02 31.52 15.90
CA ASN A 768 -14.61 31.22 17.27
C ASN A 768 -13.48 30.19 17.37
N GLY A 769 -12.82 29.84 16.26
CA GLY A 769 -11.68 28.89 16.27
C GLY A 769 -12.05 27.47 16.67
N ILE A 770 -13.32 27.08 16.51
CA ILE A 770 -13.82 25.75 16.87
C ILE A 770 -13.40 24.72 15.80
N THR A 771 -13.36 25.15 14.54
CA THR A 771 -13.01 24.29 13.40
C THR A 771 -12.45 25.11 12.25
N ASP A 772 -11.43 24.57 11.58
CA ASP A 772 -10.87 25.08 10.33
C ASP A 772 -11.27 24.19 9.13
N GLY A 773 -12.31 23.35 9.30
CA GLY A 773 -12.77 22.42 8.29
C GLY A 773 -11.99 21.10 8.28
N VAL A 774 -11.93 20.46 7.11
CA VAL A 774 -11.17 19.21 6.88
C VAL A 774 -9.98 19.42 5.92
N GLY A 775 -9.67 20.67 5.58
CA GLY A 775 -8.65 21.05 4.59
C GLY A 775 -9.23 21.25 3.19
N ASN A 776 -8.40 21.74 2.24
CA ASN A 776 -8.76 22.01 0.83
C ASN A 776 -10.02 22.86 0.66
N ASN A 777 -10.23 23.82 1.55
CA ASN A 777 -11.43 24.63 1.56
C ASN A 777 -12.73 23.79 1.61
N LEU A 778 -12.78 22.74 2.44
CA LEU A 778 -13.99 21.95 2.73
C LEU A 778 -14.29 21.89 4.23
N PHE A 779 -15.58 21.92 4.58
CA PHE A 779 -16.08 21.70 5.93
C PHE A 779 -16.52 20.25 6.16
N ALA A 780 -17.01 19.59 5.12
CA ALA A 780 -17.64 18.26 5.07
C ALA A 780 -18.89 18.13 5.97
N PRO A 781 -19.96 18.92 5.74
CA PRO A 781 -21.11 18.99 6.67
C PRO A 781 -21.86 17.67 6.84
N GLU A 782 -21.91 16.83 5.80
CA GLU A 782 -22.63 15.55 5.81
C GLU A 782 -21.78 14.37 6.31
N GLN A 783 -20.48 14.56 6.59
CA GLN A 783 -19.65 13.50 7.14
C GLN A 783 -20.03 13.18 8.59
N PRO A 784 -20.19 11.89 8.96
CA PRO A 784 -20.28 11.46 10.35
C PRO A 784 -19.08 11.94 11.16
N CYS A 785 -19.35 12.51 12.34
CA CYS A 785 -18.32 12.96 13.26
C CYS A 785 -17.83 11.82 14.14
N THR A 786 -16.51 11.66 14.26
CA THR A 786 -15.93 10.73 15.24
C THR A 786 -16.02 11.29 16.66
N ARG A 787 -15.93 10.41 17.65
CA ARG A 787 -15.89 10.77 19.09
C ARG A 787 -14.81 11.81 19.40
N ALA A 788 -13.62 11.64 18.83
CA ALA A 788 -12.51 12.59 18.99
C ALA A 788 -12.83 13.97 18.40
N GLN A 789 -13.47 14.03 17.23
CA GLN A 789 -13.87 15.29 16.60
C GLN A 789 -14.93 16.03 17.42
N ILE A 790 -15.97 15.33 17.90
CA ILE A 790 -17.02 15.96 18.72
C ILE A 790 -16.44 16.54 20.01
N VAL A 791 -15.62 15.77 20.72
CA VAL A 791 -15.01 16.25 21.97
C VAL A 791 -14.05 17.42 21.72
N THR A 792 -13.36 17.43 20.58
CA THR A 792 -12.49 18.54 20.18
C THR A 792 -13.28 19.81 19.89
N PHE A 793 -14.45 19.71 19.23
CA PHE A 793 -15.33 20.87 19.02
C PHE A 793 -15.86 21.42 20.34
N LEU A 794 -16.27 20.56 21.26
CA LEU A 794 -16.73 20.97 22.60
C LEU A 794 -15.62 21.64 23.40
N TRP A 795 -14.41 21.08 23.39
CA TRP A 795 -13.25 21.62 24.08
C TRP A 795 -12.86 23.00 23.55
N ARG A 796 -12.82 23.17 22.22
CA ARG A 796 -12.54 24.47 21.60
C ARG A 796 -13.64 25.49 21.87
N ALA A 797 -14.90 25.08 21.83
CA ALA A 797 -16.03 25.94 22.19
C ALA A 797 -16.01 26.37 23.67
N ALA A 798 -15.40 25.57 24.55
CA ALA A 798 -15.15 25.92 25.95
C ALA A 798 -13.91 26.82 26.16
N GLY A 799 -13.25 27.27 25.08
CA GLY A 799 -12.05 28.10 25.15
C GLY A 799 -10.74 27.31 25.23
N SER A 800 -10.74 26.03 24.85
CA SER A 800 -9.57 25.14 24.87
C SER A 800 -8.84 25.08 26.23
N PRO A 801 -9.55 24.89 27.37
CA PRO A 801 -8.93 24.86 28.69
C PRO A 801 -7.88 23.75 28.80
N GLU A 802 -6.70 24.09 29.33
CA GLU A 802 -5.63 23.12 29.51
C GLU A 802 -6.03 22.06 30.56
N PRO A 803 -5.98 20.75 30.24
CA PRO A 803 -6.31 19.69 31.20
C PRO A 803 -5.25 19.57 32.29
N LYS A 804 -5.64 19.14 33.50
CA LYS A 804 -4.69 19.00 34.64
C LYS A 804 -3.71 17.84 34.50
N GLY A 805 -3.97 16.91 33.59
CA GLY A 805 -3.12 15.75 33.31
C GLY A 805 -3.50 15.09 32.00
N ALA A 806 -2.77 14.04 31.62
CA ALA A 806 -3.10 13.23 30.45
C ALA A 806 -4.46 12.53 30.61
N ALA A 807 -5.01 12.00 29.51
CA ALA A 807 -6.20 11.15 29.49
C ALA A 807 -5.93 9.77 30.14
N SER A 808 -5.53 9.78 31.42
CA SER A 808 -5.02 8.62 32.15
C SER A 808 -6.07 7.52 32.19
N GLY A 809 -5.65 6.32 31.81
CA GLY A 809 -6.50 5.13 31.71
C GLY A 809 -6.96 4.79 30.29
N MET A 810 -6.97 5.73 29.34
CA MET A 810 -7.37 5.44 27.95
C MET A 810 -6.17 5.01 27.11
N THR A 811 -6.08 3.72 26.81
CA THR A 811 -4.94 3.10 26.11
C THR A 811 -4.86 3.42 24.62
N ASP A 812 -5.98 3.86 24.02
CA ASP A 812 -6.14 4.18 22.60
C ASP A 812 -6.07 5.69 22.31
N VAL A 813 -5.73 6.51 23.30
CA VAL A 813 -5.44 7.94 23.12
C VAL A 813 -3.95 8.10 22.89
N VAL A 814 -3.56 8.21 21.62
CA VAL A 814 -2.16 8.37 21.20
C VAL A 814 -1.63 9.75 21.61
N SER A 815 -0.48 9.79 22.27
CA SER A 815 0.15 11.04 22.67
C SER A 815 0.61 11.87 21.45
N GLY A 816 0.40 13.19 21.51
CA GLY A 816 0.63 14.11 20.39
C GLY A 816 -0.48 14.15 19.35
N SER A 817 -1.54 13.32 19.48
CA SER A 817 -2.72 13.40 18.60
C SER A 817 -3.45 14.73 18.80
N TYR A 818 -4.12 15.23 17.75
CA TYR A 818 -4.82 16.53 17.80
C TYR A 818 -5.93 16.59 18.86
N TYR A 819 -6.44 15.43 19.29
CA TYR A 819 -7.54 15.29 20.24
C TYR A 819 -7.08 14.95 21.66
N GLU A 820 -5.80 14.67 21.91
CA GLU A 820 -5.28 14.22 23.21
C GLU A 820 -5.76 15.11 24.37
N LYS A 821 -5.55 16.43 24.25
CA LYS A 821 -5.93 17.40 25.27
C LYS A 821 -7.45 17.52 25.44
N ALA A 822 -8.18 17.45 24.34
CA ALA A 822 -9.65 17.53 24.36
C ALA A 822 -10.25 16.30 25.07
N VAL A 823 -9.71 15.10 24.82
CA VAL A 823 -10.13 13.86 25.48
C VAL A 823 -9.79 13.90 26.97
N ALA A 824 -8.58 14.35 27.33
CA ALA A 824 -8.18 14.50 28.72
C ALA A 824 -9.12 15.46 29.49
N TRP A 825 -9.42 16.62 28.89
CA TRP A 825 -10.37 17.59 29.45
C TRP A 825 -11.78 17.00 29.61
N ALA A 826 -12.25 16.23 28.62
CA ALA A 826 -13.57 15.62 28.65
C ALA A 826 -13.71 14.56 29.75
N ILE A 827 -12.66 13.78 30.01
CA ILE A 827 -12.63 12.81 31.10
C ILE A 827 -12.58 13.53 32.45
N GLU A 828 -11.70 14.53 32.60
CA GLU A 828 -11.57 15.33 33.83
C GLU A 828 -12.90 15.97 34.25
N ASN A 829 -13.69 16.46 33.27
CA ASN A 829 -14.95 17.14 33.52
C ASN A 829 -16.17 16.21 33.51
N GLY A 830 -15.98 14.89 33.43
CA GLY A 830 -17.07 13.91 33.44
C GLY A 830 -17.99 13.98 32.22
N ILE A 831 -17.51 14.54 31.11
CA ILE A 831 -18.25 14.62 29.84
C ILE A 831 -18.39 13.21 29.24
N THR A 832 -17.34 12.40 29.38
CA THR A 832 -17.30 11.01 28.94
C THR A 832 -16.44 10.16 29.86
N THR A 833 -16.77 8.87 29.97
CA THR A 833 -15.98 7.87 30.72
C THR A 833 -15.25 6.90 29.79
N GLY A 834 -15.23 7.16 28.48
CA GLY A 834 -14.78 6.21 27.47
C GLY A 834 -15.88 5.24 27.02
N THR A 835 -15.57 4.39 26.05
CA THR A 835 -16.39 3.24 25.62
C THR A 835 -16.23 2.05 26.54
N THR A 836 -15.06 1.94 27.17
CA THR A 836 -14.79 1.04 28.31
C THR A 836 -14.02 1.81 29.38
N THR A 837 -13.69 1.15 30.49
CA THR A 837 -12.82 1.73 31.52
C THR A 837 -11.41 2.07 31.03
N SER A 838 -10.98 1.51 29.89
CA SER A 838 -9.62 1.67 29.36
C SER A 838 -9.54 2.11 27.89
N THR A 839 -10.67 2.39 27.25
CA THR A 839 -10.72 2.80 25.82
C THR A 839 -11.68 3.96 25.61
N PHE A 840 -11.26 4.92 24.79
CA PHE A 840 -12.06 6.06 24.38
C PHE A 840 -12.79 5.84 23.04
N SER A 841 -12.21 5.02 22.14
CA SER A 841 -12.58 4.80 20.74
C SER A 841 -12.58 6.10 19.91
N PRO A 842 -11.42 6.76 19.69
CA PRO A 842 -11.36 8.09 19.08
C PRO A 842 -11.95 8.16 17.66
N ASP A 843 -11.79 7.10 16.88
CA ASP A 843 -12.20 7.02 15.46
C ASP A 843 -13.63 6.48 15.26
N ALA A 844 -14.28 5.99 16.32
CA ALA A 844 -15.66 5.54 16.22
C ALA A 844 -16.60 6.73 15.97
N THR A 845 -17.56 6.56 15.06
CA THR A 845 -18.60 7.57 14.82
C THR A 845 -19.49 7.70 16.04
N CYS A 846 -19.97 8.93 16.27
CA CYS A 846 -20.86 9.22 17.38
C CYS A 846 -22.30 9.33 16.91
N THR A 847 -23.22 8.71 17.63
CA THR A 847 -24.66 8.93 17.37
C THR A 847 -25.10 10.31 17.84
N ARG A 848 -26.24 10.79 17.34
CA ARG A 848 -26.87 12.04 17.79
C ARG A 848 -27.14 12.04 19.30
N ALA A 849 -27.56 10.91 19.87
CA ALA A 849 -27.76 10.76 21.31
C ALA A 849 -26.46 10.96 22.11
N GLN A 850 -25.34 10.39 21.66
CA GLN A 850 -24.04 10.59 22.29
C GLN A 850 -23.56 12.03 22.16
N ALA A 851 -23.69 12.63 20.98
CA ALA A 851 -23.29 14.01 20.70
C ALA A 851 -24.00 15.02 21.61
N VAL A 852 -25.33 14.92 21.74
CA VAL A 852 -26.13 15.80 22.62
C VAL A 852 -25.84 15.53 24.09
N THR A 853 -25.60 14.28 24.48
CA THR A 853 -25.20 13.94 25.86
C THR A 853 -23.87 14.57 26.24
N PHE A 854 -22.88 14.54 25.34
CA PHE A 854 -21.59 15.21 25.57
C PHE A 854 -21.75 16.72 25.69
N LEU A 855 -22.54 17.35 24.80
CA LEU A 855 -22.81 18.77 24.86
C LEU A 855 -23.51 19.18 26.17
N ALA A 856 -24.55 18.45 26.58
CA ALA A 856 -25.28 18.72 27.81
C ALA A 856 -24.37 18.61 29.05
N ARG A 857 -23.50 17.60 29.11
CA ARG A 857 -22.52 17.44 30.20
C ARG A 857 -21.46 18.54 30.19
N ALA A 858 -20.94 18.90 29.01
CA ALA A 858 -19.96 19.96 28.85
C ALA A 858 -20.50 21.31 29.37
N LEU A 859 -21.77 21.59 29.11
CA LEU A 859 -22.45 22.81 29.57
C LEU A 859 -23.02 22.68 31.00
N LYS A 860 -22.87 21.53 31.66
CA LYS A 860 -23.48 21.22 32.96
C LYS A 860 -24.99 21.52 32.99
N ALA A 861 -25.65 21.17 31.88
CA ALA A 861 -27.06 21.41 31.66
C ALA A 861 -27.93 20.73 32.73
N LYS A 862 -28.96 21.43 33.19
CA LYS A 862 -29.99 20.86 34.07
C LYS A 862 -31.04 20.16 33.22
N ALA A 863 -31.43 18.95 33.63
CA ALA A 863 -32.50 18.20 32.99
C ALA A 863 -33.79 19.04 32.95
N ALA A 864 -34.47 19.03 31.81
CA ALA A 864 -35.79 19.63 31.63
C ALA A 864 -36.89 18.54 31.72
N SER A 865 -38.15 18.94 31.78
CA SER A 865 -39.27 18.00 31.64
C SER A 865 -39.20 17.28 30.28
N ALA A 866 -39.58 16.00 30.25
CA ALA A 866 -39.38 15.09 29.12
C ALA A 866 -39.80 15.69 27.76
N ALA A 867 -38.93 15.56 26.74
CA ALA A 867 -39.25 15.91 25.37
C ALA A 867 -40.18 14.88 24.71
N GLU A 868 -41.12 15.33 23.88
CA GLU A 868 -42.13 14.49 23.20
C GLU A 868 -41.58 13.80 21.93
N PHE A 869 -40.38 13.23 21.98
CA PHE A 869 -39.87 12.38 20.89
C PHE A 869 -40.23 10.92 21.15
N SER A 870 -40.92 10.29 20.20
CA SER A 870 -41.43 8.92 20.33
C SER A 870 -40.34 7.85 20.37
N ASP A 871 -39.15 8.15 19.85
CA ASP A 871 -37.96 7.29 19.84
C ASP A 871 -36.97 7.62 20.97
N VAL A 872 -37.39 8.33 22.01
CA VAL A 872 -36.58 8.61 23.21
C VAL A 872 -37.21 7.89 24.42
N PRO A 873 -36.81 6.64 24.71
CA PRO A 873 -37.36 5.90 25.84
C PRO A 873 -37.05 6.58 27.18
N THR A 874 -38.04 6.65 28.05
CA THR A 874 -37.88 7.10 29.45
C THR A 874 -36.82 6.25 30.15
N GLY A 875 -35.84 6.90 30.78
CA GLY A 875 -34.75 6.23 31.49
C GLY A 875 -33.55 5.83 30.62
N SER A 876 -33.57 6.11 29.30
CA SER A 876 -32.37 6.01 28.48
C SER A 876 -31.30 7.01 28.95
N TYR A 877 -30.01 6.66 28.81
CA TYR A 877 -28.89 7.47 29.33
C TYR A 877 -28.83 8.90 28.76
N PHE A 878 -29.51 9.14 27.63
CA PHE A 878 -29.56 10.40 26.91
C PHE A 878 -30.89 11.14 27.05
N ALA A 879 -31.91 10.55 27.71
CA ALA A 879 -33.25 11.13 27.81
C ALA A 879 -33.24 12.56 28.36
N ASP A 880 -32.54 12.79 29.47
CA ASP A 880 -32.44 14.11 30.11
C ASP A 880 -31.71 15.14 29.24
N ALA A 881 -30.67 14.70 28.51
CA ALA A 881 -29.91 15.55 27.61
C ALA A 881 -30.74 15.97 26.39
N VAL A 882 -31.55 15.05 25.85
CA VAL A 882 -32.47 15.36 24.74
C VAL A 882 -33.61 16.26 25.22
N ALA A 883 -34.15 16.01 26.42
CA ALA A 883 -35.16 16.88 27.04
C ALA A 883 -34.66 18.31 27.21
N TRP A 884 -33.44 18.48 27.75
CA TRP A 884 -32.79 19.78 27.84
C TRP A 884 -32.58 20.41 26.46
N ALA A 885 -32.07 19.66 25.49
CA ALA A 885 -31.77 20.17 24.16
C ALA A 885 -33.03 20.64 23.42
N ALA A 886 -34.14 19.91 23.56
CA ALA A 886 -35.43 20.30 22.98
C ALA A 886 -35.98 21.57 23.67
N ALA A 887 -35.99 21.60 25.00
CA ALA A 887 -36.51 22.73 25.78
C ALA A 887 -35.76 24.05 25.52
N ASN A 888 -34.49 23.99 25.14
CA ASN A 888 -33.65 25.15 24.84
C ASN A 888 -33.47 25.39 23.33
N GLY A 889 -34.23 24.70 22.47
CA GLY A 889 -34.18 24.90 21.02
C GLY A 889 -32.83 24.54 20.37
N VAL A 890 -32.04 23.68 21.02
CA VAL A 890 -30.78 23.12 20.50
C VAL A 890 -31.09 22.13 19.38
N THR A 891 -32.16 21.34 19.53
CA THR A 891 -32.63 20.38 18.51
C THR A 891 -34.15 20.46 18.34
N GLU A 892 -34.60 20.24 17.11
CA GLU A 892 -36.03 20.10 16.76
C GLU A 892 -36.37 18.65 16.35
N GLY A 893 -35.39 17.73 16.46
CA GLY A 893 -35.50 16.36 15.97
C GLY A 893 -35.21 16.24 14.47
N ILE A 894 -35.59 15.12 13.88
CA ILE A 894 -35.45 14.83 12.43
C ILE A 894 -36.80 14.90 11.68
N GLY A 895 -37.84 15.40 12.34
CA GLY A 895 -39.22 15.39 11.84
C GLY A 895 -40.02 14.16 12.29
N GLY A 896 -41.34 14.20 12.08
CA GLY A 896 -42.23 13.06 12.39
C GLY A 896 -42.37 12.71 13.88
N GLY A 897 -41.99 13.60 14.80
CA GLY A 897 -41.96 13.31 16.24
C GLY A 897 -40.78 12.41 16.66
N LEU A 898 -39.70 12.37 15.87
CA LEU A 898 -38.49 11.58 16.12
C LEU A 898 -37.27 12.45 16.37
N PHE A 899 -36.40 12.02 17.29
CA PHE A 899 -35.10 12.61 17.55
C PHE A 899 -33.99 12.03 16.65
N GLY A 900 -34.10 10.75 16.30
CA GLY A 900 -33.10 9.94 15.58
C GLY A 900 -31.92 9.58 16.47
N SER A 901 -32.16 8.98 17.65
CA SER A 901 -31.13 8.75 18.68
C SER A 901 -29.90 7.98 18.18
N ASP A 902 -30.13 6.99 17.32
CA ASP A 902 -29.11 6.05 16.83
C ASP A 902 -28.48 6.46 15.51
N ASN A 903 -28.98 7.52 14.86
CA ASN A 903 -28.38 8.03 13.64
C ASN A 903 -27.01 8.65 13.96
N ASP A 904 -26.05 8.48 13.05
CA ASP A 904 -24.76 9.17 13.12
C ASP A 904 -24.97 10.69 13.18
N CYS A 905 -24.23 11.36 14.05
CA CYS A 905 -24.22 12.81 14.13
C CYS A 905 -23.22 13.36 13.12
N THR A 906 -23.70 14.11 12.13
CA THR A 906 -22.83 14.71 11.12
C THR A 906 -22.10 15.96 11.64
N ARG A 907 -21.02 16.36 10.98
CA ARG A 907 -20.25 17.59 11.29
C ARG A 907 -21.13 18.84 11.31
N GLY A 908 -22.02 18.98 10.32
CA GLY A 908 -22.99 20.07 10.25
C GLY A 908 -23.98 20.05 11.41
N GLN A 909 -24.43 18.87 11.83
CA GLN A 909 -25.35 18.72 12.97
C GLN A 909 -24.70 19.10 14.30
N ILE A 910 -23.50 18.58 14.63
CA ILE A 910 -22.86 18.89 15.91
C ILE A 910 -22.54 20.38 16.03
N VAL A 911 -22.02 21.01 14.96
CA VAL A 911 -21.75 22.46 14.98
C VAL A 911 -23.04 23.27 15.11
N THR A 912 -24.14 22.82 14.51
CA THR A 912 -25.46 23.44 14.68
C THR A 912 -25.97 23.32 16.13
N PHE A 913 -25.75 22.18 16.79
CA PHE A 913 -26.08 22.01 18.22
C PHE A 913 -25.26 22.95 19.10
N LEU A 914 -23.94 23.04 18.88
CA LEU A 914 -23.07 23.98 19.60
C LEU A 914 -23.53 25.42 19.37
N TYR A 915 -23.72 25.83 18.11
CA TYR A 915 -24.14 27.19 17.77
C TYR A 915 -25.43 27.57 18.49
N ARG A 916 -26.44 26.71 18.45
CA ARG A 916 -27.73 26.95 19.12
C ARG A 916 -27.59 26.99 20.63
N ALA A 917 -26.77 26.12 21.22
CA ALA A 917 -26.58 26.10 22.67
C ALA A 917 -25.83 27.32 23.21
N TYR A 918 -24.97 27.95 22.41
CA TYR A 918 -24.18 29.12 22.82
C TYR A 918 -24.80 30.48 22.45
N ASN A 919 -25.75 30.51 21.51
CA ASN A 919 -26.31 31.77 20.97
C ASN A 919 -27.83 31.91 21.07
N LYS A 920 -28.53 31.00 21.76
CA LYS A 920 -29.97 31.12 22.04
C LYS A 920 -30.27 31.28 23.52
#